data_AF-A0A7C6TCJ3-F1
#
_entry.id   AF-A0A7C6TCJ3-F1
#
_cell.length_a   1.000
_cell.length_b   1.000
_cell.length_c   1.000
_cell.angle_alpha   90.00
_cell.angle_beta   90.00
_cell.angle_gamma   90.00
#
_symmetry.space_group_name_H-M   'P 1'
#
loop_
_entity.id
_entity.type
_entity.pdbx_description
1 polymer ?
#
loop_
_entity_poly.entity_id
_entity_poly.type
_entity_poly.pdbx_seq_one_letter_code
_entity_poly.pdbx_strand_id
1 'polypeptide(L)'
;MAIGLALGATTAARAGEVRFTLTNPAPQPVATVARVSLPVPPGALPPQPPARVLLGGKPLPAQARVITRHPDGAPRRVMLSFPVNLGAGESVEGLYGSGAPQVALDGKAPGTLVTDRWQVAPGIDRIELRRADGTLLAAIDPFGPVKAEGKVSTQVIESGPYFTWLRYDRPGEVWGQQVDVQVLRTGELRLTHRIQAKPKGDHWTPDFGWRLMAPGARVSEPLKAPARFLGRDPNSRFADEANADLMAAFTLGDATPVCVTNPLALRQNRGSFEVTQADGAVVVRSNRNEPVKELETEGLMIQEGAWRFSELVVAPVGRAQLAAQLDAPLFGHADWRAYDAVYHTGPPLEGKHPALRQCVEKFIFALQEMQMKGDDLGSMPWRWAPFQAKPDYTSPVRLNHALYVWEDWFRGGDPRMWRVAHDWCRNYFDLGMYWGPNPEFYGACRRGNAWRGKPGHGPGTFNPRFDNTPIYVHKGWSNFWLMYEETGDPRYRHAAEAAAEWSIQRQNAGLSYTRTIGVVADAVKMYEYTGEHKHLENAQRLYESFQPTQGEDLLFTESGKPAVGNDLYIGIDALGYKTPFVKPYIVQYATNALPYLLRHTPEDDRLRRTILALNDWMARVQQPGGGWGYPHPAAAGPRWNLEYTHGILLAHGVEPKKEYLDAAARILRPIAQLCELHGWPASGLDPW
;
A
#
# COMPACT_ATOMS: atom_id res chain seq x y z
N MET A 1 -17.75 -27.65 -5.73
CA MET A 1 -18.17 -27.02 -6.99
C MET A 1 -16.91 -26.72 -7.80
N ALA A 2 -16.69 -27.45 -8.89
CA ALA A 2 -15.54 -27.28 -9.76
C ALA A 2 -15.79 -26.11 -10.73
N ILE A 3 -14.98 -25.06 -10.64
CA ILE A 3 -14.94 -23.96 -11.61
C ILE A 3 -13.95 -24.39 -12.70
N GLY A 4 -14.46 -24.75 -13.87
CA GLY A 4 -13.66 -25.01 -15.05
C GLY A 4 -13.15 -23.69 -15.63
N LEU A 5 -11.84 -23.46 -15.56
CA LEU A 5 -11.15 -22.43 -16.31
C LEU A 5 -11.16 -22.80 -17.80
N ALA A 6 -11.95 -22.08 -18.59
CA ALA A 6 -11.86 -22.12 -20.04
C ALA A 6 -10.59 -21.37 -20.46
N LEU A 7 -9.54 -22.12 -20.83
CA LEU A 7 -8.34 -21.60 -21.48
C LEU A 7 -8.71 -21.18 -22.92
N GLY A 8 -9.13 -19.93 -23.10
CA GLY A 8 -9.28 -19.30 -24.40
C GLY A 8 -7.91 -19.13 -25.07
N ALA A 9 -7.82 -19.51 -26.35
CA ALA A 9 -6.62 -19.34 -27.15
C ALA A 9 -6.25 -17.84 -27.24
N THR A 10 -5.08 -17.48 -26.71
CA THR A 10 -4.57 -16.11 -26.66
C THR A 10 -4.00 -15.69 -28.03
N THR A 11 -4.74 -14.89 -28.80
CA THR A 11 -4.23 -14.26 -30.04
C THR A 11 -3.10 -13.29 -29.70
N ALA A 12 -1.85 -13.62 -30.05
CA ALA A 12 -0.62 -12.82 -29.84
C ALA A 12 -0.87 -11.30 -29.99
N ALA A 13 -0.56 -10.52 -28.95
CA ALA A 13 -0.63 -9.06 -29.01
C ALA A 13 0.32 -8.57 -30.10
N ARG A 14 -0.10 -7.59 -30.89
CA ARG A 14 0.81 -6.97 -31.84
C ARG A 14 1.82 -6.12 -31.07
N ALA A 15 2.98 -5.88 -31.69
CA ALA A 15 3.90 -4.87 -31.19
C ALA A 15 3.15 -3.54 -31.02
N GLY A 16 3.15 -2.97 -29.82
CA GLY A 16 2.43 -1.73 -29.51
C GLY A 16 1.11 -1.88 -28.74
N GLU A 17 0.84 -3.03 -28.12
CA GLU A 17 -0.39 -3.25 -27.34
C GLU A 17 -0.10 -3.84 -25.95
N VAL A 18 -0.80 -3.34 -24.93
CA VAL A 18 -0.79 -3.83 -23.56
C VAL A 18 -2.05 -4.63 -23.30
N ARG A 19 -1.89 -5.91 -22.98
CA ARG A 19 -2.99 -6.79 -22.57
C ARG A 19 -3.27 -6.63 -21.08
N PHE A 20 -4.53 -6.81 -20.71
CA PHE A 20 -4.96 -6.87 -19.33
C PHE A 20 -6.22 -7.72 -19.19
N THR A 21 -6.57 -8.06 -17.97
CA THR A 21 -7.83 -8.72 -17.64
C THR A 21 -8.60 -7.83 -16.67
N LEU A 22 -9.92 -7.77 -16.84
CA LEU A 22 -10.83 -7.15 -15.89
C LEU A 22 -11.71 -8.22 -15.27
N THR A 23 -11.83 -8.22 -13.95
CA THR A 23 -12.56 -9.25 -13.20
C THR A 23 -13.56 -8.61 -12.26
N ASN A 24 -14.80 -9.10 -12.28
CA ASN A 24 -15.80 -8.86 -11.26
C ASN A 24 -15.88 -10.08 -10.32
N PRO A 25 -15.19 -10.07 -9.17
CA PRO A 25 -15.24 -11.20 -8.24
C PRO A 25 -16.54 -11.25 -7.41
N ALA A 26 -17.38 -10.23 -7.48
CA ALA A 26 -18.60 -10.16 -6.69
C ALA A 26 -19.64 -11.21 -7.12
N PRO A 27 -20.48 -11.69 -6.19
CA PRO A 27 -21.60 -12.58 -6.50
C PRO A 27 -22.77 -11.87 -7.22
N GLN A 28 -22.61 -10.59 -7.57
CA GLN A 28 -23.60 -9.79 -8.27
C GLN A 28 -22.98 -9.12 -9.51
N PRO A 29 -23.78 -8.87 -10.57
CA PRO A 29 -23.32 -8.12 -11.72
C PRO A 29 -22.98 -6.67 -11.33
N VAL A 30 -22.07 -6.06 -12.09
CA VAL A 30 -21.61 -4.68 -11.88
C VAL A 30 -21.65 -3.89 -13.18
N ALA A 31 -22.32 -2.74 -13.14
CA ALA A 31 -22.26 -1.71 -14.18
C ALA A 31 -21.63 -0.45 -13.57
N THR A 32 -20.38 -0.15 -13.93
CA THR A 32 -19.60 0.93 -13.32
C THR A 32 -18.52 1.46 -14.27
N VAL A 33 -17.65 2.34 -13.79
CA VAL A 33 -16.40 2.73 -14.46
C VAL A 33 -15.26 1.89 -13.92
N ALA A 34 -14.64 1.09 -14.77
CA ALA A 34 -13.40 0.40 -14.43
C ALA A 34 -12.25 1.40 -14.40
N ARG A 35 -11.39 1.32 -13.38
CA ARG A 35 -10.11 2.01 -13.33
C ARG A 35 -8.97 0.99 -13.28
N VAL A 36 -8.06 1.06 -14.25
CA VAL A 36 -6.97 0.09 -14.40
C VAL A 36 -5.66 0.83 -14.64
N SER A 37 -4.66 0.56 -13.81
CA SER A 37 -3.32 1.08 -14.01
C SER A 37 -2.50 0.09 -14.85
N LEU A 38 -2.04 0.51 -16.03
CA LEU A 38 -1.30 -0.33 -16.95
C LEU A 38 0.19 0.06 -17.01
N PRO A 39 1.13 -0.90 -16.81
CA PRO A 39 2.53 -0.72 -17.17
C PRO A 39 2.66 -0.74 -18.70
N VAL A 40 3.46 0.19 -19.21
CA VAL A 40 3.66 0.39 -20.65
C VAL A 40 5.12 0.14 -20.96
N PRO A 41 5.46 -0.96 -21.67
CA PRO A 41 6.81 -1.20 -22.13
C PRO A 41 7.33 -0.03 -23.00
N PRO A 42 8.63 0.28 -22.97
CA PRO A 42 9.21 1.30 -23.84
C PRO A 42 8.82 1.08 -25.31
N GLY A 43 8.37 2.15 -25.98
CA GLY A 43 7.93 2.10 -27.38
C GLY A 43 6.57 1.41 -27.63
N ALA A 44 5.89 0.88 -26.60
CA ALA A 44 4.62 0.19 -26.79
C ALA A 44 3.43 1.13 -27.05
N LEU A 45 3.49 2.40 -26.64
CA LEU A 45 2.43 3.37 -26.89
C LEU A 45 2.98 4.68 -27.47
N PRO A 46 2.18 5.39 -28.28
CA PRO A 46 2.52 6.75 -28.68
C PRO A 46 2.62 7.70 -27.46
N PRO A 47 3.34 8.84 -27.56
CA PRO A 47 3.48 9.80 -26.46
C PRO A 47 2.16 10.32 -25.87
N GLN A 48 1.13 10.40 -26.72
CA GLN A 48 -0.25 10.68 -26.33
C GLN A 48 -1.06 9.37 -26.34
N PRO A 49 -1.55 8.91 -25.18
CA PRO A 49 -2.25 7.65 -25.07
C PRO A 49 -3.55 7.61 -25.91
N PRO A 50 -3.92 6.46 -26.51
CA PRO A 50 -5.19 6.30 -27.22
C PRO A 50 -6.42 6.51 -26.32
N ALA A 51 -7.50 7.04 -26.89
CA ALA A 51 -8.79 7.24 -26.20
C ALA A 51 -9.75 6.03 -26.30
N ARG A 52 -9.23 4.85 -26.63
CA ARG A 52 -10.03 3.64 -26.83
C ARG A 52 -9.34 2.43 -26.24
N VAL A 53 -10.13 1.49 -25.78
CA VAL A 53 -9.71 0.18 -25.30
C VAL A 53 -10.57 -0.89 -25.97
N LEU A 54 -10.02 -2.06 -26.25
CA LEU A 54 -10.82 -3.22 -26.64
C LEU A 54 -11.10 -4.04 -25.37
N LEU A 55 -12.35 -4.38 -25.12
CA LEU A 55 -12.76 -5.26 -24.02
C LEU A 55 -13.64 -6.39 -24.59
N GLY A 56 -13.22 -7.64 -24.44
CA GLY A 56 -13.88 -8.78 -25.08
C GLY A 56 -13.98 -8.63 -26.60
N GLY A 57 -12.95 -8.02 -27.22
CA GLY A 57 -12.90 -7.69 -28.65
C GLY A 57 -13.77 -6.50 -29.08
N LYS A 58 -14.54 -5.87 -28.18
CA LYS A 58 -15.39 -4.72 -28.49
C LYS A 58 -14.68 -3.41 -28.15
N PRO A 59 -14.65 -2.42 -29.07
CA PRO A 59 -14.05 -1.14 -28.76
C PRO A 59 -14.94 -0.30 -27.85
N LEU A 60 -14.36 0.18 -26.76
CA LEU A 60 -14.96 1.09 -25.81
C LEU A 60 -14.17 2.41 -25.78
N PRO A 61 -14.85 3.56 -25.62
CA PRO A 61 -14.18 4.81 -25.30
C PRO A 61 -13.49 4.69 -23.92
N ALA A 62 -12.30 5.27 -23.82
CA ALA A 62 -11.51 5.29 -22.59
C ALA A 62 -10.95 6.69 -22.33
N GLN A 63 -10.93 7.04 -21.05
CA GLN A 63 -10.15 8.14 -20.52
C GLN A 63 -8.80 7.56 -20.06
N ALA A 64 -7.72 8.10 -20.57
CA ALA A 64 -6.35 7.71 -20.27
C ALA A 64 -5.58 8.90 -19.70
N ARG A 65 -4.81 8.63 -18.64
CA ARG A 65 -3.91 9.58 -17.99
C ARG A 65 -2.53 8.93 -17.87
N VAL A 66 -1.51 9.55 -18.45
CA VAL A 66 -0.12 9.15 -18.20
C VAL A 66 0.24 9.53 -16.75
N ILE A 67 0.62 8.55 -15.95
CA ILE A 67 1.01 8.72 -14.55
C ILE A 67 2.52 8.97 -14.45
N THR A 68 3.32 8.13 -15.12
CA THR A 68 4.77 8.25 -15.20
C THR A 68 5.25 8.05 -16.64
N ARG A 69 6.46 8.54 -16.91
CA ARG A 69 7.12 8.44 -18.21
C ARG A 69 8.47 7.74 -18.05
N HIS A 70 8.89 7.06 -19.10
CA HIS A 70 10.26 6.58 -19.24
C HIS A 70 11.21 7.78 -19.44
N PRO A 71 12.53 7.60 -19.27
CA PRO A 71 13.51 8.69 -19.47
C PRO A 71 13.46 9.32 -20.86
N ASP A 72 13.04 8.57 -21.88
CA ASP A 72 12.84 9.05 -23.26
C ASP A 72 11.55 9.87 -23.47
N GLY A 73 10.74 10.04 -22.41
CA GLY A 73 9.46 10.75 -22.42
C GLY A 73 8.25 9.91 -22.86
N ALA A 74 8.43 8.65 -23.28
CA ALA A 74 7.33 7.75 -23.60
C ALA A 74 6.51 7.41 -22.33
N PRO A 75 5.20 7.10 -22.45
CA PRO A 75 4.42 6.65 -21.30
C PRO A 75 5.02 5.39 -20.68
N ARG A 76 5.22 5.40 -19.36
CA ARG A 76 5.67 4.25 -18.56
C ARG A 76 4.50 3.61 -17.82
N ARG A 77 3.61 4.45 -17.30
CA ARG A 77 2.40 4.02 -16.60
C ARG A 77 1.20 4.84 -17.07
N VAL A 78 0.10 4.17 -17.38
CA VAL A 78 -1.14 4.82 -17.82
C VAL A 78 -2.30 4.34 -16.96
N MET A 79 -3.05 5.27 -16.38
CA MET A 79 -4.32 5.00 -15.72
C MET A 79 -5.46 5.11 -16.75
N LEU A 80 -6.23 4.04 -16.91
CA LEU A 80 -7.42 4.00 -17.75
C LEU A 80 -8.68 4.09 -16.90
N SER A 81 -9.68 4.83 -17.38
CA SER A 81 -11.03 4.88 -16.85
C SER A 81 -12.04 4.69 -18.00
N PHE A 82 -12.89 3.67 -17.95
CA PHE A 82 -13.85 3.35 -19.02
C PHE A 82 -15.09 2.62 -18.48
N PRO A 83 -16.26 2.76 -19.13
CA PRO A 83 -17.49 2.13 -18.67
C PRO A 83 -17.46 0.63 -18.91
N VAL A 84 -17.95 -0.15 -17.95
CA VAL A 84 -17.99 -1.60 -18.01
C VAL A 84 -19.31 -2.13 -17.45
N ASN A 85 -19.73 -3.27 -17.99
CA ASN A 85 -20.84 -4.06 -17.48
C ASN A 85 -20.42 -5.52 -17.48
N LEU A 86 -20.20 -6.09 -16.30
CA LEU A 86 -19.75 -7.46 -16.10
C LEU A 86 -20.75 -8.24 -15.24
N GLY A 87 -21.00 -9.49 -15.60
CA GLY A 87 -21.72 -10.46 -14.80
C GLY A 87 -21.01 -10.83 -13.51
N ALA A 88 -21.72 -11.53 -12.62
CA ALA A 88 -21.16 -12.05 -11.38
C ALA A 88 -20.04 -13.08 -11.67
N GLY A 89 -18.88 -12.92 -11.05
CA GLY A 89 -17.72 -13.79 -11.26
C GLY A 89 -17.10 -13.71 -12.66
N GLU A 90 -17.51 -12.76 -13.51
CA GLU A 90 -17.03 -12.66 -14.89
C GLU A 90 -15.62 -12.05 -14.95
N SER A 91 -14.79 -12.63 -15.81
CA SER A 91 -13.49 -12.07 -16.23
C SER A 91 -13.47 -11.88 -17.74
N VAL A 92 -13.04 -10.71 -18.20
CA VAL A 92 -12.97 -10.35 -19.62
C VAL A 92 -11.59 -9.81 -19.95
N GLU A 93 -11.02 -10.29 -21.06
CA GLU A 93 -9.74 -9.80 -21.58
C GLU A 93 -9.89 -8.41 -22.22
N GLY A 94 -8.87 -7.59 -22.03
CA GLY A 94 -8.74 -6.27 -22.59
C GLY A 94 -7.41 -6.05 -23.31
N LEU A 95 -7.42 -5.13 -24.26
CA LEU A 95 -6.27 -4.73 -25.06
C LEU A 95 -6.24 -3.21 -25.19
N TYR A 96 -5.09 -2.61 -24.93
CA TYR A 96 -4.89 -1.17 -25.00
C TYR A 96 -3.67 -0.82 -25.87
N GLY A 97 -3.84 0.05 -26.86
CA GLY A 97 -2.72 0.56 -27.66
C GLY A 97 -3.04 0.93 -29.10
N SER A 98 -4.17 0.47 -29.63
CA SER A 98 -4.66 0.85 -30.96
C SER A 98 -5.75 1.92 -30.88
N GLY A 99 -5.59 3.02 -31.60
CA GLY A 99 -6.61 4.07 -31.73
C GLY A 99 -6.05 5.47 -31.95
N ALA A 100 -6.96 6.41 -32.23
CA ALA A 100 -6.59 7.83 -32.28
C ALA A 100 -6.15 8.31 -30.89
N PRO A 101 -5.14 9.21 -30.82
CA PRO A 101 -4.69 9.79 -29.56
C PRO A 101 -5.84 10.53 -28.89
N GLN A 102 -5.86 10.48 -27.55
CA GLN A 102 -6.82 11.22 -26.78
C GLN A 102 -6.57 12.72 -26.87
N VAL A 103 -7.65 13.49 -27.02
CA VAL A 103 -7.60 14.95 -26.86
C VAL A 103 -7.14 15.26 -25.44
N ALA A 104 -6.21 16.20 -25.30
CA ALA A 104 -5.71 16.62 -24.00
C ALA A 104 -6.87 16.96 -23.05
N LEU A 105 -6.85 16.38 -21.84
CA LEU A 105 -7.82 16.69 -20.81
C LEU A 105 -7.63 18.14 -20.36
N ASP A 106 -8.72 18.90 -20.25
CA ASP A 106 -8.67 20.26 -19.73
C ASP A 106 -8.28 20.18 -18.24
N GLY A 107 -7.08 20.68 -17.91
CA GLY A 107 -6.52 20.63 -16.55
C GLY A 107 -7.24 21.57 -15.56
N LYS A 108 -8.32 22.23 -15.98
CA LYS A 108 -9.11 23.15 -15.17
C LYS A 108 -10.11 22.40 -14.31
N ALA A 109 -10.27 22.87 -13.07
CA ALA A 109 -11.27 22.34 -12.15
C ALA A 109 -12.67 22.68 -12.71
N PRO A 110 -13.52 21.69 -13.00
CA PRO A 110 -14.88 21.99 -13.42
C PRO A 110 -15.64 22.59 -12.23
N GLY A 111 -16.39 23.67 -12.46
CA GLY A 111 -17.27 24.22 -11.42
C GLY A 111 -18.41 23.27 -11.06
N THR A 112 -18.88 22.45 -12.00
CA THR A 112 -19.91 21.43 -11.79
C THR A 112 -19.60 20.21 -12.65
N LEU A 113 -19.69 19.03 -12.04
CA LEU A 113 -19.42 17.74 -12.68
C LEU A 113 -20.76 17.10 -13.06
N VAL A 114 -20.97 16.80 -14.33
CA VAL A 114 -22.19 16.14 -14.81
C VAL A 114 -21.98 14.63 -14.82
N THR A 115 -22.86 13.89 -14.17
CA THR A 115 -22.90 12.42 -14.18
C THR A 115 -24.20 11.93 -14.84
N ASP A 116 -24.33 10.62 -15.04
CA ASP A 116 -25.55 10.01 -15.59
C ASP A 116 -26.75 10.10 -14.62
N ARG A 117 -26.53 10.47 -13.34
CA ARG A 117 -27.57 10.49 -12.29
C ARG A 117 -27.84 11.88 -11.73
N TRP A 118 -26.80 12.67 -11.52
CA TRP A 118 -26.88 14.00 -10.94
C TRP A 118 -25.68 14.88 -11.33
N GLN A 119 -25.81 16.17 -11.07
CA GLN A 119 -24.69 17.10 -11.08
C GLN A 119 -24.03 17.13 -9.70
N VAL A 120 -22.70 17.21 -9.66
CA VAL A 120 -21.92 17.36 -8.43
C VAL A 120 -21.27 18.73 -8.43
N ALA A 121 -21.54 19.54 -7.41
CA ALA A 121 -20.78 20.75 -7.12
C ALA A 121 -19.77 20.44 -6.00
N PRO A 122 -18.49 20.23 -6.34
CA PRO A 122 -17.48 19.81 -5.37
C PRO A 122 -16.93 21.01 -4.58
N GLY A 123 -16.54 20.76 -3.32
CA GLY A 123 -15.96 21.77 -2.46
C GLY A 123 -15.35 21.18 -1.20
N ILE A 124 -14.49 21.94 -0.52
CA ILE A 124 -13.84 21.51 0.72
C ILE A 124 -14.80 21.51 1.92
N ASP A 125 -15.71 22.47 1.97
CA ASP A 125 -16.64 22.63 3.10
C ASP A 125 -17.98 21.97 2.88
N ARG A 126 -18.31 21.71 1.62
CA ARG A 126 -19.61 21.20 1.18
C ARG A 126 -19.48 20.67 -0.24
N ILE A 127 -19.99 19.46 -0.45
CA ILE A 127 -20.24 18.87 -1.76
C ILE A 127 -21.75 18.78 -1.94
N GLU A 128 -22.26 19.18 -3.09
CA GLU A 128 -23.70 19.13 -3.37
C GLU A 128 -24.01 18.21 -4.53
N LEU A 129 -25.05 17.39 -4.37
CA LEU A 129 -25.68 16.63 -5.43
C LEU A 129 -26.91 17.41 -5.88
N ARG A 130 -27.01 17.69 -7.18
CA ARG A 130 -28.07 18.52 -7.77
C ARG A 130 -28.70 17.84 -8.98
N ARG A 131 -29.97 18.13 -9.24
CA ARG A 131 -30.61 17.79 -10.52
C ARG A 131 -30.05 18.66 -11.65
N ALA A 132 -30.38 18.29 -12.88
CA ALA A 132 -30.04 19.08 -14.06
C ALA A 132 -30.61 20.52 -14.04
N ASP A 133 -31.76 20.72 -13.37
CA ASP A 133 -32.39 22.03 -13.15
C ASP A 133 -31.78 22.84 -11.98
N GLY A 134 -30.75 22.30 -11.32
CA GLY A 134 -30.09 22.92 -10.17
C GLY A 134 -30.71 22.60 -8.81
N THR A 135 -31.83 21.88 -8.74
CA THR A 135 -32.48 21.50 -7.47
C THR A 135 -31.55 20.66 -6.60
N LEU A 136 -31.42 21.00 -5.32
CA LEU A 136 -30.59 20.28 -4.36
C LEU A 136 -31.20 18.91 -4.03
N LEU A 137 -30.44 17.84 -4.24
CA LEU A 137 -30.79 16.47 -3.86
C LEU A 137 -30.15 16.07 -2.53
N ALA A 138 -28.88 16.43 -2.34
CA ALA A 138 -28.17 16.20 -1.08
C ALA A 138 -27.01 17.20 -0.91
N ALA A 139 -26.70 17.53 0.33
CA ALA A 139 -25.50 18.25 0.73
C ALA A 139 -24.64 17.35 1.63
N ILE A 140 -23.33 17.34 1.39
CA ILE A 140 -22.37 16.51 2.10
C ILE A 140 -21.28 17.41 2.66
N ASP A 141 -21.28 17.57 3.98
CA ASP A 141 -20.36 18.44 4.70
C ASP A 141 -19.33 17.57 5.45
N PRO A 142 -18.03 17.76 5.26
CA PRO A 142 -17.04 17.25 6.21
C PRO A 142 -17.16 18.06 7.51
N PHE A 143 -17.30 17.35 8.63
CA PHE A 143 -17.22 17.96 9.97
C PHE A 143 -15.89 17.57 10.61
N GLY A 144 -15.38 18.41 11.51
CA GLY A 144 -14.04 18.25 12.05
C GLY A 144 -13.70 19.29 13.12
N PRO A 145 -12.44 19.34 13.55
CA PRO A 145 -11.94 20.43 14.38
C PRO A 145 -12.16 21.79 13.71
N VAL A 146 -12.06 22.87 14.50
CA VAL A 146 -12.30 24.26 14.04
C VAL A 146 -11.62 24.49 12.70
N LYS A 147 -12.42 24.94 11.72
CA LYS A 147 -11.97 25.17 10.35
C LYS A 147 -10.84 26.18 10.35
N ALA A 148 -9.68 25.78 9.84
CA ALA A 148 -8.54 26.68 9.74
C ALA A 148 -8.84 27.86 8.81
N GLU A 149 -8.32 29.04 9.14
CA GLU A 149 -8.44 30.26 8.32
C GLU A 149 -7.54 30.23 7.07
N GLY A 150 -6.80 29.15 6.85
CA GLY A 150 -5.87 29.01 5.75
C GLY A 150 -6.54 29.08 4.37
N LYS A 151 -5.83 29.67 3.41
CA LYS A 151 -6.27 29.75 2.02
C LYS A 151 -6.47 28.35 1.46
N VAL A 152 -7.68 28.07 1.00
CA VAL A 152 -8.01 26.81 0.32
C VAL A 152 -7.30 26.78 -1.03
N SER A 153 -6.65 25.65 -1.31
CA SER A 153 -6.11 25.33 -2.64
C SER A 153 -6.85 24.14 -3.23
N THR A 154 -6.97 24.12 -4.55
CA THR A 154 -7.62 23.02 -5.29
C THR A 154 -6.63 22.46 -6.29
N GLN A 155 -6.43 21.14 -6.24
CA GLN A 155 -5.65 20.38 -7.20
C GLN A 155 -6.60 19.53 -8.04
N VAL A 156 -6.52 19.68 -9.37
CA VAL A 156 -7.13 18.75 -10.31
C VAL A 156 -6.17 17.59 -10.52
N ILE A 157 -6.47 16.45 -9.91
CA ILE A 157 -5.63 15.26 -10.05
C ILE A 157 -5.96 14.56 -11.37
N GLU A 158 -7.24 14.45 -11.68
CA GLU A 158 -7.73 13.91 -12.94
C GLU A 158 -9.09 14.55 -13.27
N SER A 159 -9.35 14.86 -14.53
CA SER A 159 -10.62 15.43 -14.98
C SER A 159 -10.92 14.91 -16.36
N GLY A 160 -11.97 14.10 -16.50
CA GLY A 160 -12.32 13.50 -17.78
C GLY A 160 -13.75 12.94 -17.81
N PRO A 161 -14.16 12.36 -18.95
CA PRO A 161 -15.55 12.01 -19.22
C PRO A 161 -16.08 10.83 -18.38
N TYR A 162 -15.20 10.01 -17.80
CA TYR A 162 -15.59 8.83 -17.02
C TYR A 162 -15.25 8.96 -15.55
N PHE A 163 -14.21 9.73 -15.24
CA PHE A 163 -13.71 9.88 -13.89
C PHE A 163 -13.14 11.29 -13.66
N THR A 164 -13.49 11.87 -12.53
CA THR A 164 -12.89 13.12 -12.06
C THR A 164 -12.43 12.96 -10.62
N TRP A 165 -11.24 13.48 -10.32
CA TRP A 165 -10.67 13.54 -8.98
C TRP A 165 -10.11 14.92 -8.70
N LEU A 166 -10.73 15.57 -7.72
CA LEU A 166 -10.31 16.84 -7.16
C LEU A 166 -9.82 16.65 -5.74
N ARG A 167 -8.78 17.37 -5.36
CA ARG A 167 -8.27 17.47 -4.00
C ARG A 167 -8.33 18.92 -3.55
N TYR A 168 -8.85 19.13 -2.36
CA TYR A 168 -8.85 20.42 -1.69
C TYR A 168 -7.98 20.36 -0.46
N ASP A 169 -7.07 21.31 -0.32
CA ASP A 169 -6.19 21.44 0.82
C ASP A 169 -6.44 22.77 1.51
N ARG A 170 -6.61 22.73 2.82
CA ARG A 170 -6.66 23.89 3.70
C ARG A 170 -5.59 23.69 4.77
N PRO A 171 -4.46 24.41 4.69
CA PRO A 171 -3.47 24.39 5.75
C PRO A 171 -4.07 25.04 7.00
N GLY A 172 -3.62 24.59 8.17
CA GLY A 172 -3.99 25.19 9.45
C GLY A 172 -2.83 25.13 10.42
N GLU A 173 -2.85 26.02 11.43
CA GLU A 173 -1.81 26.09 12.46
C GLU A 173 -1.91 24.92 13.45
N VAL A 174 -3.13 24.47 13.74
CA VAL A 174 -3.40 23.36 14.67
C VAL A 174 -3.80 22.10 13.90
N TRP A 175 -4.73 22.24 12.94
CA TRP A 175 -5.24 21.12 12.15
C TRP A 175 -5.16 21.45 10.67
N GLY A 176 -4.40 20.65 9.92
CA GLY A 176 -4.49 20.65 8.46
C GLY A 176 -5.72 19.86 8.00
N GLN A 177 -6.41 20.32 6.96
CA GLN A 177 -7.57 19.65 6.39
C GLN A 177 -7.33 19.35 4.91
N GLN A 178 -7.66 18.13 4.49
CA GLN A 178 -7.67 17.74 3.09
C GLN A 178 -8.95 16.98 2.74
N VAL A 179 -9.53 17.28 1.59
CA VAL A 179 -10.74 16.61 1.07
C VAL A 179 -10.49 16.13 -0.35
N ASP A 180 -10.57 14.82 -0.57
CA ASP A 180 -10.64 14.22 -1.90
C ASP A 180 -12.10 14.02 -2.31
N VAL A 181 -12.41 14.46 -3.53
CA VAL A 181 -13.70 14.22 -4.20
C VAL A 181 -13.43 13.43 -5.48
N GLN A 182 -13.75 12.15 -5.46
CA GLN A 182 -13.68 11.25 -6.62
C GLN A 182 -15.09 10.99 -7.14
N VAL A 183 -15.33 11.25 -8.42
CA VAL A 183 -16.66 11.13 -9.04
C VAL A 183 -16.57 10.23 -10.27
N LEU A 184 -17.35 9.16 -10.28
CA LEU A 184 -17.55 8.33 -11.46
C LEU A 184 -18.68 8.91 -12.32
N ARG A 185 -18.61 8.72 -13.64
CA ARG A 185 -19.70 9.07 -14.56
C ARG A 185 -21.04 8.43 -14.19
N THR A 186 -21.01 7.26 -13.54
CA THR A 186 -22.23 6.56 -13.07
C THR A 186 -22.99 7.31 -11.98
N GLY A 187 -22.40 8.37 -11.41
CA GLY A 187 -22.94 9.11 -10.27
C GLY A 187 -22.37 8.67 -8.92
N GLU A 188 -21.55 7.62 -8.86
CA GLU A 188 -20.90 7.22 -7.62
C GLU A 188 -19.84 8.24 -7.18
N LEU A 189 -19.86 8.62 -5.90
CA LEU A 189 -18.86 9.45 -5.25
C LEU A 189 -18.09 8.64 -4.22
N ARG A 190 -16.76 8.78 -4.22
CA ARG A 190 -15.89 8.40 -3.11
C ARG A 190 -15.24 9.65 -2.54
N LEU A 191 -15.49 9.89 -1.26
CA LEU A 191 -15.03 11.07 -0.54
C LEU A 191 -14.02 10.65 0.53
N THR A 192 -12.92 11.39 0.66
CA THR A 192 -11.97 11.19 1.77
C THR A 192 -11.68 12.50 2.47
N HIS A 193 -11.97 12.57 3.77
CA HIS A 193 -11.68 13.70 4.62
C HIS A 193 -10.50 13.33 5.51
N ARG A 194 -9.40 14.09 5.42
CA ARG A 194 -8.20 13.91 6.23
C ARG A 194 -7.95 15.11 7.12
N ILE A 195 -7.49 14.82 8.32
CA ILE A 195 -6.97 15.81 9.25
C ILE A 195 -5.51 15.49 9.60
N GLN A 196 -4.71 16.53 9.79
CA GLN A 196 -3.32 16.42 10.19
C GLN A 196 -3.07 17.14 11.51
N ALA A 197 -2.42 16.48 12.46
CA ALA A 197 -1.97 17.14 13.69
C ALA A 197 -0.72 18.00 13.40
N LYS A 198 -0.77 19.28 13.79
CA LYS A 198 0.37 20.19 13.77
C LYS A 198 1.01 20.44 15.15
N PRO A 199 0.27 20.40 16.27
CA PRO A 199 0.86 20.55 17.60
C PRO A 199 1.88 19.46 17.89
N LYS A 200 2.89 19.82 18.69
CA LYS A 200 3.98 18.93 19.08
C LYS A 200 3.48 17.75 19.91
N GLY A 201 4.05 16.56 19.69
CA GLY A 201 3.83 15.37 20.50
C GLY A 201 2.56 14.58 20.16
N ASP A 202 2.04 13.89 21.16
CA ASP A 202 0.94 12.93 21.09
C ASP A 202 -0.41 13.59 21.43
N HIS A 203 -1.45 13.34 20.64
CA HIS A 203 -2.78 13.95 20.79
C HIS A 203 -3.92 12.95 20.60
N TRP A 204 -5.10 13.33 21.09
CA TRP A 204 -6.35 12.64 20.77
C TRP A 204 -6.95 13.18 19.47
N THR A 205 -7.43 12.28 18.64
CA THR A 205 -8.07 12.65 17.37
C THR A 205 -9.37 13.40 17.67
N PRO A 206 -9.54 14.64 17.20
CA PRO A 206 -10.76 15.41 17.44
C PRO A 206 -11.93 14.80 16.66
N ASP A 207 -13.17 15.08 17.08
CA ASP A 207 -14.37 14.63 16.36
C ASP A 207 -14.32 15.06 14.89
N PHE A 208 -14.40 14.10 13.95
CA PHE A 208 -14.37 14.41 12.52
C PHE A 208 -14.96 13.26 11.67
N GLY A 209 -15.47 13.63 10.50
CA GLY A 209 -16.09 12.70 9.59
C GLY A 209 -16.93 13.40 8.54
N TRP A 210 -18.07 12.80 8.22
CA TRP A 210 -18.99 13.23 7.17
C TRP A 210 -20.42 13.33 7.66
N ARG A 211 -21.11 14.39 7.23
CA ARG A 211 -22.55 14.56 7.38
C ARG A 211 -23.17 14.74 6.00
N LEU A 212 -24.06 13.84 5.62
CA LEU A 212 -24.92 13.98 4.45
C LEU A 212 -26.33 14.38 4.91
N MET A 213 -26.92 15.35 4.23
CA MET A 213 -28.29 15.79 4.41
C MET A 213 -29.01 15.75 3.06
N ALA A 214 -30.09 14.99 2.96
CA ALA A 214 -30.89 14.83 1.75
C ALA A 214 -32.34 15.31 2.00
N PRO A 215 -32.68 16.55 1.58
CA PRO A 215 -34.03 17.09 1.73
C PRO A 215 -35.03 16.31 0.87
N GLY A 216 -36.23 16.06 1.41
CA GLY A 216 -37.29 15.32 0.71
C GLY A 216 -37.01 13.83 0.51
N ALA A 217 -35.87 13.33 0.98
CA ALA A 217 -35.52 11.93 0.90
C ALA A 217 -36.38 11.07 1.86
N ARG A 218 -36.54 9.79 1.51
CA ARG A 218 -37.31 8.82 2.29
C ARG A 218 -36.48 7.57 2.52
N VAL A 219 -36.30 7.21 3.79
CA VAL A 219 -35.65 5.95 4.17
C VAL A 219 -36.44 4.75 3.66
N SER A 220 -35.74 3.76 3.12
CA SER A 220 -36.35 2.53 2.62
C SER A 220 -36.59 1.51 3.73
N GLU A 221 -35.94 1.69 4.88
CA GLU A 221 -35.98 0.78 6.02
C GLU A 221 -36.19 1.54 7.34
N PRO A 222 -36.70 0.88 8.40
CA PRO A 222 -36.81 1.49 9.72
C PRO A 222 -35.45 2.01 10.22
N LEU A 223 -35.46 3.19 10.85
CA LEU A 223 -34.26 3.74 11.45
C LEU A 223 -33.76 2.84 12.59
N LYS A 224 -32.47 2.58 12.59
CA LYS A 224 -31.78 1.80 13.62
C LYS A 224 -31.04 2.74 14.59
N ALA A 225 -30.69 2.22 15.76
CA ALA A 225 -29.79 2.93 16.66
C ALA A 225 -28.43 3.19 15.99
N PRO A 226 -27.67 4.23 16.41
CA PRO A 226 -26.34 4.49 15.87
C PRO A 226 -25.44 3.25 15.92
N ALA A 227 -24.96 2.83 14.76
CA ALA A 227 -24.06 1.70 14.64
C ALA A 227 -22.67 2.09 15.12
N ARG A 228 -22.05 1.20 15.90
CA ARG A 228 -20.66 1.31 16.36
C ARG A 228 -19.78 0.38 15.53
N PHE A 229 -18.58 0.83 15.20
CA PHE A 229 -17.62 0.02 14.44
C PHE A 229 -16.78 -0.83 15.38
N LEU A 230 -16.46 -0.31 16.57
CA LEU A 230 -15.67 -1.02 17.57
C LEU A 230 -16.37 -2.31 18.01
N GLY A 231 -15.62 -3.40 18.04
CA GLY A 231 -16.10 -4.72 18.46
C GLY A 231 -16.74 -5.56 17.36
N ARG A 232 -16.87 -5.03 16.13
CA ARG A 232 -17.23 -5.84 14.96
C ARG A 232 -16.06 -6.72 14.53
N ASP A 233 -16.35 -7.82 13.84
CA ASP A 233 -15.29 -8.61 13.19
C ASP A 233 -14.74 -7.83 11.99
N PRO A 234 -13.47 -7.38 12.00
CA PRO A 234 -12.88 -6.62 10.90
C PRO A 234 -12.66 -7.43 9.62
N ASN A 235 -12.84 -8.77 9.68
CA ASN A 235 -12.77 -9.68 8.55
C ASN A 235 -14.14 -10.11 8.01
N SER A 236 -15.24 -9.66 8.63
CA SER A 236 -16.60 -9.88 8.14
C SER A 236 -16.90 -9.06 6.86
N ARG A 237 -18.09 -9.25 6.29
CA ARG A 237 -18.51 -8.66 5.02
C ARG A 237 -19.66 -7.67 5.21
N PHE A 238 -19.73 -6.64 4.37
CA PHE A 238 -20.86 -5.71 4.33
C PHE A 238 -22.16 -6.40 3.93
N ALA A 239 -22.09 -7.47 3.14
CA ALA A 239 -23.26 -8.27 2.79
C ALA A 239 -23.82 -9.11 3.95
N ASP A 240 -23.09 -9.27 5.06
CA ASP A 240 -23.56 -10.01 6.22
C ASP A 240 -24.66 -9.21 6.94
N GLU A 241 -25.76 -9.86 7.32
CA GLU A 241 -26.92 -9.19 7.94
C GLU A 241 -26.55 -8.44 9.23
N ALA A 242 -25.57 -8.95 9.99
CA ALA A 242 -25.05 -8.31 11.18
C ALA A 242 -24.44 -6.91 10.91
N ASN A 243 -24.08 -6.62 9.66
CA ASN A 243 -23.46 -5.38 9.21
C ASN A 243 -24.41 -4.48 8.40
N ALA A 244 -25.69 -4.84 8.28
CA ALA A 244 -26.67 -4.10 7.49
C ALA A 244 -26.90 -2.66 8.00
N ASP A 245 -26.63 -2.38 9.27
CA ASP A 245 -26.71 -1.05 9.90
C ASP A 245 -25.50 -0.14 9.60
N LEU A 246 -24.46 -0.65 8.94
CA LEU A 246 -23.33 0.14 8.43
C LEU A 246 -23.62 0.81 7.07
N MET A 247 -24.81 0.60 6.51
CA MET A 247 -25.21 1.11 5.20
C MET A 247 -26.59 1.77 5.29
N ALA A 248 -26.70 2.99 4.77
CA ALA A 248 -27.96 3.69 4.66
C ALA A 248 -28.48 3.58 3.23
N ALA A 249 -29.64 2.95 3.03
CA ALA A 249 -30.33 2.94 1.74
C ALA A 249 -31.62 3.76 1.82
N PHE A 250 -31.79 4.68 0.89
CA PHE A 250 -32.94 5.57 0.83
C PHE A 250 -33.19 6.07 -0.60
N THR A 251 -34.31 6.74 -0.79
CA THR A 251 -34.64 7.43 -2.06
C THR A 251 -34.50 8.93 -1.87
N LEU A 252 -33.84 9.60 -2.81
CA LEU A 252 -33.72 11.06 -2.85
C LEU A 252 -35.08 11.70 -3.20
N GLY A 253 -35.19 13.03 -3.09
CA GLY A 253 -36.43 13.76 -3.39
C GLY A 253 -36.92 13.65 -4.84
N ASP A 254 -36.12 13.07 -5.73
CA ASP A 254 -36.45 12.72 -7.12
C ASP A 254 -36.75 11.23 -7.35
N ALA A 255 -36.89 10.46 -6.27
CA ALA A 255 -37.02 9.01 -6.26
C ALA A 255 -35.78 8.24 -6.73
N THR A 256 -34.63 8.89 -6.95
CA THR A 256 -33.37 8.19 -7.26
C THR A 256 -32.94 7.36 -6.04
N PRO A 257 -32.72 6.04 -6.19
CA PRO A 257 -32.20 5.22 -5.10
C PRO A 257 -30.73 5.57 -4.84
N VAL A 258 -30.37 5.64 -3.55
CA VAL A 258 -29.00 5.90 -3.13
C VAL A 258 -28.65 5.02 -1.95
N CYS A 259 -27.39 4.56 -1.92
CA CYS A 259 -26.81 3.89 -0.78
C CYS A 259 -25.54 4.63 -0.33
N VAL A 260 -25.41 4.79 0.98
CA VAL A 260 -24.35 5.56 1.63
C VAL A 260 -23.68 4.70 2.70
N THR A 261 -22.35 4.68 2.76
CA THR A 261 -21.60 3.94 3.78
C THR A 261 -20.18 4.45 3.93
N ASN A 262 -19.52 4.13 5.05
CA ASN A 262 -18.07 4.23 5.17
C ASN A 262 -17.45 2.90 4.71
N PRO A 263 -16.72 2.87 3.57
CA PRO A 263 -16.20 1.63 2.99
C PRO A 263 -15.11 0.96 3.83
N LEU A 264 -14.64 1.61 4.89
CA LEU A 264 -13.62 1.11 5.80
C LEU A 264 -14.16 0.82 7.20
N ALA A 265 -15.46 0.95 7.45
CA ALA A 265 -16.05 0.78 8.78
C ALA A 265 -15.58 -0.49 9.51
N LEU A 266 -15.65 -1.64 8.83
CA LEU A 266 -15.21 -2.93 9.39
C LEU A 266 -13.70 -2.95 9.65
N ARG A 267 -12.90 -2.50 8.68
CA ARG A 267 -11.43 -2.61 8.72
C ARG A 267 -10.76 -1.59 9.65
N GLN A 268 -11.27 -0.37 9.71
CA GLN A 268 -10.86 0.66 10.68
C GLN A 268 -11.38 0.35 12.08
N ASN A 269 -12.43 -0.47 12.22
CA ASN A 269 -13.01 -0.97 13.47
C ASN A 269 -13.16 0.09 14.58
N ARG A 270 -13.40 1.34 14.18
CA ARG A 270 -13.43 2.51 15.06
C ARG A 270 -14.19 3.63 14.36
N GLY A 271 -15.27 4.07 14.98
CA GLY A 271 -16.16 5.08 14.42
C GLY A 271 -17.63 4.76 14.67
N SER A 272 -18.50 5.65 14.21
CA SER A 272 -19.94 5.43 14.25
C SER A 272 -20.61 5.76 12.93
N PHE A 273 -21.77 5.15 12.70
CA PHE A 273 -22.63 5.42 11.56
C PHE A 273 -24.07 5.55 12.03
N GLU A 274 -24.69 6.68 11.72
CA GLU A 274 -26.01 7.05 12.20
C GLU A 274 -26.86 7.56 11.05
N VAL A 275 -28.13 7.15 11.04
CA VAL A 275 -29.15 7.61 10.10
C VAL A 275 -30.31 8.15 10.91
N THR A 276 -30.68 9.40 10.66
CA THR A 276 -31.86 10.02 11.26
C THR A 276 -32.76 10.60 10.17
N GLN A 277 -34.03 10.78 10.50
CA GLN A 277 -34.97 11.49 9.66
C GLN A 277 -35.65 12.55 10.52
N ALA A 278 -35.42 13.82 10.19
CA ALA A 278 -35.99 14.96 10.89
C ALA A 278 -36.25 16.08 9.87
N ASP A 279 -37.26 16.90 10.13
CA ASP A 279 -37.57 18.09 9.32
C ASP A 279 -37.69 17.82 7.81
N GLY A 280 -38.23 16.65 7.45
CA GLY A 280 -38.40 16.24 6.05
C GLY A 280 -37.11 15.90 5.30
N ALA A 281 -36.00 15.69 6.00
CA ALA A 281 -34.71 15.30 5.41
C ALA A 281 -34.18 14.00 6.04
N VAL A 282 -33.48 13.20 5.22
CA VAL A 282 -32.64 12.10 5.73
C VAL A 282 -31.26 12.66 6.02
N VAL A 283 -30.74 12.39 7.21
CA VAL A 283 -29.39 12.77 7.62
C VAL A 283 -28.59 11.51 7.90
N VAL A 284 -27.44 11.38 7.25
CA VAL A 284 -26.46 10.31 7.51
C VAL A 284 -25.23 10.95 8.11
N ARG A 285 -24.78 10.45 9.27
CA ARG A 285 -23.54 10.88 9.92
C ARG A 285 -22.59 9.69 10.02
N SER A 286 -21.42 9.81 9.39
CA SER A 286 -20.31 8.85 9.55
C SER A 286 -19.17 9.52 10.30
N ASN A 287 -18.80 8.97 11.45
CA ASN A 287 -17.76 9.50 12.31
C ASN A 287 -16.56 8.57 12.34
N ARG A 288 -15.35 9.13 12.29
CA ARG A 288 -14.12 8.37 12.49
C ARG A 288 -13.85 8.09 13.97
N ASN A 289 -14.37 8.92 14.86
CA ASN A 289 -14.30 8.71 16.30
C ASN A 289 -15.53 7.99 16.84
N GLU A 290 -15.35 7.34 17.97
CA GLU A 290 -16.41 6.70 18.73
C GLU A 290 -16.23 7.07 20.21
N PRO A 291 -17.33 7.36 20.95
CA PRO A 291 -17.23 7.59 22.39
C PRO A 291 -16.68 6.35 23.12
N VAL A 292 -15.63 6.56 23.90
CA VAL A 292 -14.97 5.55 24.74
C VAL A 292 -15.13 5.90 26.23
N LYS A 293 -14.97 4.92 27.13
CA LYS A 293 -15.16 5.15 28.57
C LYS A 293 -13.98 5.92 29.17
N GLU A 294 -12.77 5.55 28.76
CA GLU A 294 -11.52 6.12 29.26
C GLU A 294 -10.69 6.63 28.08
N LEU A 295 -10.74 7.94 27.82
CA LEU A 295 -10.04 8.53 26.67
C LEU A 295 -8.54 8.23 26.68
N GLU A 296 -7.90 8.29 27.85
CA GLU A 296 -6.46 8.11 28.03
C GLU A 296 -5.93 6.72 27.65
N THR A 297 -6.81 5.72 27.64
CA THR A 297 -6.47 4.31 27.39
C THR A 297 -7.19 3.73 26.18
N GLU A 298 -8.31 4.32 25.74
CA GLU A 298 -9.15 3.78 24.67
C GLU A 298 -9.29 4.73 23.46
N GLY A 299 -8.83 5.98 23.58
CA GLY A 299 -8.99 7.03 22.59
C GLY A 299 -8.24 6.80 21.27
N LEU A 300 -8.75 7.35 20.17
CA LEU A 300 -8.05 7.29 18.89
C LEU A 300 -6.90 8.30 18.87
N MET A 301 -5.66 7.83 18.89
CA MET A 301 -4.47 8.69 18.90
C MET A 301 -4.14 9.29 17.53
N ILE A 302 -3.52 10.47 17.53
CA ILE A 302 -2.83 11.10 16.40
C ILE A 302 -1.57 11.82 16.91
N GLN A 303 -0.44 11.67 16.21
CA GLN A 303 0.84 12.29 16.62
C GLN A 303 1.16 13.49 15.72
N GLU A 304 2.02 14.40 16.17
CA GLU A 304 2.54 15.52 15.36
C GLU A 304 2.94 15.06 13.96
N GLY A 305 2.43 15.74 12.93
CA GLY A 305 2.68 15.44 11.53
C GLY A 305 1.88 14.25 10.97
N ALA A 306 1.26 13.42 11.80
CA ALA A 306 0.48 12.28 11.32
C ALA A 306 -0.87 12.71 10.75
N TRP A 307 -1.41 11.89 9.86
CA TRP A 307 -2.73 12.02 9.25
C TRP A 307 -3.70 11.00 9.83
N ARG A 308 -4.96 11.43 9.96
CA ARG A 308 -6.12 10.56 10.16
C ARG A 308 -7.13 10.84 9.06
N PHE A 309 -7.91 9.83 8.69
CA PHE A 309 -8.87 9.98 7.61
C PHE A 309 -10.18 9.23 7.84
N SER A 310 -11.23 9.74 7.22
CA SER A 310 -12.58 9.15 7.14
C SER A 310 -13.02 9.10 5.68
N GLU A 311 -13.66 8.01 5.28
CA GLU A 311 -14.20 7.84 3.93
C GLU A 311 -15.72 7.76 3.94
N LEU A 312 -16.34 8.24 2.86
CA LEU A 312 -17.75 8.06 2.58
C LEU A 312 -17.93 7.69 1.11
N VAL A 313 -18.72 6.66 0.84
CA VAL A 313 -19.20 6.33 -0.51
C VAL A 313 -20.67 6.69 -0.59
N VAL A 314 -21.04 7.36 -1.68
CA VAL A 314 -22.44 7.67 -2.04
C VAL A 314 -22.66 7.11 -3.44
N ALA A 315 -23.48 6.07 -3.56
CA ALA A 315 -23.66 5.35 -4.81
C ALA A 315 -25.14 5.30 -5.21
N PRO A 316 -25.49 5.54 -6.49
CA PRO A 316 -26.87 5.49 -7.01
C PRO A 316 -27.34 4.05 -7.26
N VAL A 317 -27.15 3.18 -6.27
CA VAL A 317 -27.47 1.75 -6.32
C VAL A 317 -28.10 1.30 -5.01
N GLY A 318 -28.71 0.11 -5.00
CA GLY A 318 -29.26 -0.48 -3.78
C GLY A 318 -28.18 -1.03 -2.83
N ARG A 319 -28.57 -1.31 -1.58
CA ARG A 319 -27.68 -1.83 -0.52
C ARG A 319 -26.95 -3.10 -0.94
N ALA A 320 -27.68 -4.09 -1.48
CA ALA A 320 -27.11 -5.39 -1.84
C ALA A 320 -26.00 -5.26 -2.90
N GLN A 321 -26.18 -4.35 -3.87
CA GLN A 321 -25.22 -4.12 -4.94
C GLN A 321 -23.97 -3.41 -4.40
N LEU A 322 -24.13 -2.36 -3.58
CA LEU A 322 -22.99 -1.66 -2.99
C LEU A 322 -22.21 -2.57 -2.02
N ALA A 323 -22.91 -3.38 -1.21
CA ALA A 323 -22.28 -4.34 -0.30
C ALA A 323 -21.38 -5.33 -1.06
N ALA A 324 -21.92 -5.93 -2.13
CA ALA A 324 -21.18 -6.86 -2.98
C ALA A 324 -19.95 -6.22 -3.63
N GLN A 325 -20.06 -4.96 -4.07
CA GLN A 325 -18.93 -4.20 -4.63
C GLN A 325 -17.85 -3.87 -3.60
N LEU A 326 -18.20 -3.62 -2.34
CA LEU A 326 -17.24 -3.34 -1.28
C LEU A 326 -16.52 -4.61 -0.80
N ASP A 327 -17.25 -5.72 -0.69
CA ASP A 327 -16.71 -7.01 -0.26
C ASP A 327 -15.77 -7.62 -1.31
N ALA A 328 -16.10 -7.44 -2.59
CA ALA A 328 -15.39 -8.02 -3.71
C ALA A 328 -15.33 -7.01 -4.88
N PRO A 329 -14.47 -5.97 -4.79
CA PRO A 329 -14.42 -4.92 -5.78
C PRO A 329 -13.92 -5.43 -7.13
N LEU A 330 -14.47 -4.85 -8.20
CA LEU A 330 -13.96 -5.01 -9.55
C LEU A 330 -12.50 -4.55 -9.61
N PHE A 331 -11.64 -5.33 -10.26
CA PHE A 331 -10.22 -5.02 -10.41
C PHE A 331 -9.73 -5.38 -11.81
N GLY A 332 -8.72 -4.65 -12.27
CA GLY A 332 -8.00 -4.96 -13.51
C GLY A 332 -6.52 -5.24 -13.23
N HIS A 333 -5.92 -6.09 -14.04
CA HIS A 333 -4.51 -6.46 -13.95
C HIS A 333 -3.91 -6.66 -15.35
N ALA A 334 -2.76 -6.07 -15.62
CA ALA A 334 -2.08 -6.24 -16.90
C ALA A 334 -1.45 -7.64 -17.04
N ASP A 335 -1.14 -8.07 -18.26
CA ASP A 335 -0.32 -9.28 -18.46
C ASP A 335 1.03 -9.09 -17.76
N TRP A 336 1.48 -10.11 -17.03
CA TRP A 336 2.72 -10.04 -16.23
C TRP A 336 3.94 -9.64 -17.07
N ARG A 337 3.96 -9.93 -18.38
CA ARG A 337 5.05 -9.52 -19.27
C ARG A 337 5.15 -8.00 -19.42
N ALA A 338 4.03 -7.29 -19.33
CA ALA A 338 4.04 -5.83 -19.37
C ALA A 338 4.65 -5.25 -18.09
N TYR A 339 4.37 -5.87 -16.94
CA TYR A 339 5.06 -5.54 -15.68
C TYR A 339 6.54 -5.89 -15.73
N ASP A 340 6.90 -7.07 -16.19
CA ASP A 340 8.29 -7.53 -16.27
C ASP A 340 9.14 -6.63 -17.17
N ALA A 341 8.59 -6.18 -18.31
CA ALA A 341 9.26 -5.24 -19.20
C ALA A 341 9.55 -3.87 -18.56
N VAL A 342 8.87 -3.52 -17.46
CA VAL A 342 8.92 -2.21 -16.81
C VAL A 342 9.63 -2.27 -15.46
N TYR A 343 9.54 -3.40 -14.74
CA TYR A 343 10.02 -3.57 -13.37
C TYR A 343 10.97 -4.76 -13.18
N HIS A 344 11.16 -5.61 -14.20
CA HIS A 344 12.01 -6.81 -14.15
C HIS A 344 11.64 -7.79 -13.04
N THR A 345 10.34 -8.03 -12.88
CA THR A 345 9.77 -8.87 -11.82
C THR A 345 9.91 -10.38 -12.08
N GLY A 346 10.15 -10.78 -13.33
CA GLY A 346 10.12 -12.16 -13.79
C GLY A 346 8.70 -12.72 -13.97
N PRO A 347 8.58 -13.99 -14.39
CA PRO A 347 7.29 -14.67 -14.57
C PRO A 347 6.61 -15.03 -13.23
N PRO A 348 5.29 -15.30 -13.24
CA PRO A 348 4.59 -15.87 -12.09
C PRO A 348 5.15 -17.23 -11.66
N LEU A 349 5.07 -17.50 -10.36
CA LEU A 349 5.46 -18.78 -9.79
C LEU A 349 4.49 -19.90 -10.23
N GLU A 350 5.02 -20.92 -10.90
CA GLU A 350 4.29 -22.15 -11.18
C GLU A 350 4.42 -23.15 -10.02
N GLY A 351 3.41 -23.23 -9.16
CA GLY A 351 3.33 -24.22 -8.09
C GLY A 351 3.11 -25.65 -8.61
N LYS A 352 4.15 -26.30 -9.12
CA LYS A 352 4.03 -27.65 -9.73
C LYS A 352 3.63 -28.74 -8.72
N HIS A 353 4.06 -28.62 -7.46
CA HIS A 353 3.72 -29.58 -6.40
C HIS A 353 2.49 -29.10 -5.58
N PRO A 354 1.51 -29.97 -5.26
CA PRO A 354 0.34 -29.60 -4.45
C PRO A 354 0.71 -28.98 -3.09
N ALA A 355 1.68 -29.56 -2.37
CA ALA A 355 2.12 -29.02 -1.07
C ALA A 355 2.70 -27.60 -1.19
N LEU A 356 3.43 -27.30 -2.27
CA LEU A 356 3.95 -25.95 -2.52
C LEU A 356 2.83 -24.96 -2.82
N ARG A 357 1.85 -25.34 -3.65
CA ARG A 357 0.66 -24.50 -3.90
C ARG A 357 -0.07 -24.15 -2.62
N GLN A 358 -0.29 -25.17 -1.78
CA GLN A 358 -0.95 -24.99 -0.50
C GLN A 358 -0.11 -24.12 0.46
N CYS A 359 1.21 -24.28 0.46
CA CYS A 359 2.11 -23.45 1.24
C CYS A 359 2.04 -21.98 0.83
N VAL A 360 2.13 -21.68 -0.47
CA VAL A 360 2.01 -20.33 -1.03
C VAL A 360 0.67 -19.70 -0.65
N GLU A 361 -0.44 -20.42 -0.84
CA GLU A 361 -1.78 -19.93 -0.49
C GLU A 361 -1.89 -19.57 1.00
N LYS A 362 -1.28 -20.37 1.90
CA LYS A 362 -1.27 -20.08 3.34
C LYS A 362 -0.37 -18.91 3.71
N PHE A 363 0.73 -18.69 2.99
CA PHE A 363 1.55 -17.49 3.15
C PHE A 363 0.78 -16.23 2.73
N ILE A 364 0.06 -16.30 1.61
CA ILE A 364 -0.82 -15.21 1.17
C ILE A 364 -1.88 -14.92 2.24
N PHE A 365 -2.55 -15.94 2.75
CA PHE A 365 -3.51 -15.79 3.84
C PHE A 365 -2.87 -15.14 5.08
N ALA A 366 -1.69 -15.63 5.50
CA ALA A 366 -0.98 -15.10 6.66
C ALA A 366 -0.62 -13.62 6.48
N LEU A 367 -0.18 -13.20 5.29
CA LEU A 367 0.12 -11.79 4.97
C LEU A 367 -1.13 -10.88 5.08
N GLN A 368 -2.29 -11.38 4.66
CA GLN A 368 -3.54 -10.63 4.79
C GLN A 368 -4.02 -10.53 6.23
N GLU A 369 -3.92 -11.63 6.96
CA GLU A 369 -4.36 -11.73 8.35
C GLU A 369 -3.45 -10.90 9.27
N MET A 370 -2.13 -10.94 9.07
CA MET A 370 -1.18 -10.22 9.90
C MET A 370 -1.31 -8.71 9.78
N GLN A 371 -1.79 -8.19 8.64
CA GLN A 371 -1.99 -6.76 8.47
C GLN A 371 -2.91 -6.24 9.57
N MET A 372 -2.40 -5.31 10.37
CA MET A 372 -3.15 -4.74 11.49
C MET A 372 -4.45 -4.12 10.98
N LYS A 373 -5.52 -4.34 11.73
CA LYS A 373 -6.84 -3.72 11.55
C LYS A 373 -7.03 -2.69 12.67
N GLY A 374 -8.09 -1.90 12.63
CA GLY A 374 -8.37 -0.95 13.70
C GLY A 374 -7.61 0.39 13.56
N ASP A 375 -7.09 0.88 14.69
CA ASP A 375 -6.42 2.18 14.79
C ASP A 375 -5.10 2.27 14.03
N ASP A 376 -4.50 1.13 13.70
CA ASP A 376 -3.24 1.06 12.96
C ASP A 376 -3.39 0.31 11.64
N LEU A 377 -4.57 0.44 11.02
CA LEU A 377 -4.94 -0.21 9.77
C LEU A 377 -3.80 -0.13 8.74
N GLY A 378 -3.32 -1.30 8.30
CA GLY A 378 -2.28 -1.43 7.28
C GLY A 378 -0.86 -1.64 7.82
N SER A 379 -0.58 -1.35 9.09
CA SER A 379 0.71 -1.66 9.71
C SER A 379 0.96 -3.18 9.79
N MET A 380 2.22 -3.61 9.87
CA MET A 380 2.61 -5.02 9.93
C MET A 380 3.28 -5.34 11.27
N PRO A 381 2.88 -6.42 11.98
CA PRO A 381 3.38 -6.77 13.32
C PRO A 381 4.75 -7.43 13.29
N TRP A 382 5.46 -7.45 14.42
CA TRP A 382 6.72 -8.20 14.60
C TRP A 382 6.59 -9.67 14.27
N ARG A 383 5.44 -10.27 14.59
CA ARG A 383 5.22 -11.70 14.45
C ARG A 383 3.77 -11.98 14.09
N TRP A 384 3.60 -13.08 13.37
CA TRP A 384 2.30 -13.70 13.18
C TRP A 384 2.38 -15.20 13.52
N ALA A 385 1.29 -15.72 14.06
CA ALA A 385 1.08 -17.15 14.25
C ALA A 385 -0.38 -17.49 13.93
N PRO A 386 -0.64 -18.67 13.34
CA PRO A 386 -2.00 -19.11 13.10
C PRO A 386 -2.74 -19.28 14.43
N PHE A 387 -4.05 -19.01 14.44
CA PHE A 387 -4.93 -19.19 15.60
C PHE A 387 -4.56 -18.35 16.83
N GLN A 388 -3.83 -17.24 16.65
CA GLN A 388 -3.54 -16.34 17.76
C GLN A 388 -4.84 -15.81 18.39
N ALA A 389 -4.98 -15.95 19.72
CA ALA A 389 -6.17 -15.48 20.43
C ALA A 389 -6.27 -13.94 20.43
N LYS A 390 -5.15 -13.24 20.27
CA LYS A 390 -5.06 -11.78 20.19
C LYS A 390 -4.05 -11.40 19.11
N PRO A 391 -4.36 -10.44 18.22
CA PRO A 391 -3.37 -9.91 17.28
C PRO A 391 -2.20 -9.23 18.00
N ASP A 392 -0.99 -9.38 17.46
CA ASP A 392 0.13 -8.53 17.84
C ASP A 392 -0.02 -7.15 17.19
N TYR A 393 0.06 -6.09 17.99
CA TYR A 393 0.04 -4.69 17.52
C TYR A 393 1.41 -4.02 17.66
N THR A 394 2.46 -4.80 17.92
CA THR A 394 3.82 -4.30 18.00
C THR A 394 4.42 -4.30 16.61
N SER A 395 4.80 -3.14 16.07
CA SER A 395 5.35 -3.01 14.72
C SER A 395 6.69 -2.26 14.70
N PRO A 396 7.66 -2.67 13.87
CA PRO A 396 8.89 -1.91 13.64
C PRO A 396 8.67 -0.63 12.85
N VAL A 397 7.52 -0.48 12.18
CA VAL A 397 7.22 0.57 11.20
C VAL A 397 8.29 0.60 10.11
N ARG A 398 8.19 -0.33 9.16
CA ARG A 398 9.09 -0.48 8.01
C ARG A 398 8.29 -0.64 6.74
N LEU A 399 8.88 -0.30 5.59
CA LEU A 399 8.24 -0.45 4.29
C LEU A 399 9.07 -1.29 3.29
N ASN A 400 10.30 -1.68 3.61
CA ASN A 400 11.22 -2.32 2.67
C ASN A 400 10.71 -3.67 2.12
N HIS A 401 9.97 -4.43 2.92
CA HIS A 401 9.43 -5.72 2.49
C HIS A 401 8.15 -5.59 1.64
N ALA A 402 7.53 -4.41 1.56
CA ALA A 402 6.37 -4.18 0.71
C ALA A 402 6.72 -4.36 -0.78
N LEU A 403 7.99 -4.23 -1.16
CA LEU A 403 8.47 -4.46 -2.51
C LEU A 403 8.14 -5.89 -2.98
N TYR A 404 8.40 -6.90 -2.15
CA TYR A 404 8.12 -8.29 -2.49
C TYR A 404 6.63 -8.54 -2.72
N VAL A 405 5.77 -7.87 -1.93
CA VAL A 405 4.31 -7.96 -2.07
C VAL A 405 3.83 -7.28 -3.35
N TRP A 406 4.42 -6.14 -3.72
CA TRP A 406 4.15 -5.49 -5.01
C TRP A 406 4.57 -6.36 -6.18
N GLU A 407 5.75 -6.94 -6.14
CA GLU A 407 6.23 -7.82 -7.21
C GLU A 407 5.37 -9.09 -7.34
N ASP A 408 4.88 -9.66 -6.24
CA ASP A 408 3.93 -10.77 -6.28
C ASP A 408 2.59 -10.37 -6.92
N TRP A 409 2.09 -9.15 -6.64
CA TRP A 409 0.94 -8.58 -7.36
C TRP A 409 1.24 -8.48 -8.86
N PHE A 410 2.37 -7.90 -9.27
CA PHE A 410 2.73 -7.70 -10.67
C PHE A 410 2.91 -9.02 -11.44
N ARG A 411 3.44 -10.05 -10.77
CA ARG A 411 3.63 -11.38 -11.36
C ARG A 411 2.32 -12.15 -11.47
N GLY A 412 1.53 -12.19 -10.39
CA GLY A 412 0.41 -13.13 -10.24
C GLY A 412 -0.99 -12.52 -10.40
N GLY A 413 -1.15 -11.21 -10.26
CA GLY A 413 -2.45 -10.53 -10.31
C GLY A 413 -3.41 -10.90 -9.17
N ASP A 414 -2.90 -11.36 -8.02
CA ASP A 414 -3.74 -11.65 -6.85
C ASP A 414 -4.11 -10.35 -6.12
N PRO A 415 -5.40 -9.92 -6.13
CA PRO A 415 -5.82 -8.64 -5.54
C PRO A 415 -5.61 -8.57 -4.03
N ARG A 416 -5.36 -9.71 -3.38
CA ARG A 416 -5.00 -9.79 -1.96
C ARG A 416 -3.62 -9.17 -1.70
N MET A 417 -2.65 -9.41 -2.59
CA MET A 417 -1.32 -8.81 -2.52
C MET A 417 -1.37 -7.30 -2.75
N TRP A 418 -2.13 -6.87 -3.76
CA TRP A 418 -2.37 -5.44 -3.99
C TRP A 418 -2.90 -4.73 -2.75
N ARG A 419 -3.92 -5.32 -2.09
CA ARG A 419 -4.51 -4.74 -0.87
C ARG A 419 -3.51 -4.68 0.29
N VAL A 420 -2.70 -5.72 0.47
CA VAL A 420 -1.66 -5.72 1.52
C VAL A 420 -0.67 -4.58 1.28
N ALA A 421 -0.11 -4.48 0.07
CA ALA A 421 0.86 -3.45 -0.27
C ALA A 421 0.27 -2.03 -0.22
N HIS A 422 -0.96 -1.86 -0.73
CA HIS A 422 -1.70 -0.60 -0.71
C HIS A 422 -1.87 -0.06 0.72
N ASP A 423 -2.41 -0.89 1.61
CA ASP A 423 -2.70 -0.47 2.97
C ASP A 423 -1.44 -0.29 3.81
N TRP A 424 -0.39 -1.06 3.53
CA TRP A 424 0.92 -0.87 4.16
C TRP A 424 1.52 0.48 3.77
N CYS A 425 1.54 0.82 2.47
CA CYS A 425 1.97 2.13 2.00
C CYS A 425 1.11 3.25 2.60
N ARG A 426 -0.21 3.10 2.62
CA ARG A 426 -1.11 4.10 3.21
C ARG A 426 -0.84 4.32 4.71
N ASN A 427 -0.72 3.25 5.50
CA ASN A 427 -0.38 3.34 6.91
C ASN A 427 0.95 4.06 7.12
N TYR A 428 1.96 3.68 6.35
CA TYR A 428 3.29 4.27 6.47
C TYR A 428 3.28 5.75 6.08
N PHE A 429 2.54 6.15 5.04
CA PHE A 429 2.35 7.56 4.70
C PHE A 429 1.63 8.31 5.82
N ASP A 430 0.48 7.81 6.27
CA ASP A 430 -0.38 8.54 7.20
C ASP A 430 0.23 8.61 8.62
N LEU A 431 0.86 7.53 9.10
CA LEU A 431 1.28 7.38 10.49
C LEU A 431 2.79 7.08 10.66
N GLY A 432 3.45 6.55 9.64
CA GLY A 432 4.86 6.14 9.69
C GLY A 432 5.85 7.23 9.28
N MET A 433 5.43 8.21 8.47
CA MET A 433 6.26 9.32 8.04
C MET A 433 6.01 10.57 8.89
N TYR A 434 7.05 11.38 9.08
CA TYR A 434 6.91 12.69 9.71
C TYR A 434 6.62 13.77 8.68
N TRP A 435 5.43 14.36 8.78
CA TRP A 435 4.98 15.51 7.97
C TRP A 435 4.74 16.77 8.81
N GLY A 436 5.34 16.81 10.00
CA GLY A 436 5.21 17.92 10.93
C GLY A 436 6.05 19.12 10.52
N PRO A 437 6.00 20.21 11.31
CA PRO A 437 6.68 21.46 11.01
C PRO A 437 8.20 21.39 11.09
N ASN A 438 8.81 20.39 11.73
CA ASN A 438 10.26 20.29 11.81
C ASN A 438 10.86 19.84 10.44
N PRO A 439 11.53 20.74 9.69
CA PRO A 439 12.10 20.38 8.38
C PRO A 439 13.21 19.33 8.50
N GLU A 440 13.79 19.14 9.68
CA GLU A 440 14.84 18.14 9.93
C GLU A 440 14.35 16.71 9.70
N PHE A 441 13.07 16.45 9.98
CA PHE A 441 12.46 15.12 9.90
C PHE A 441 11.39 15.04 8.81
N TYR A 442 11.14 16.10 8.06
CA TYR A 442 10.12 16.09 7.01
C TYR A 442 10.43 15.02 5.96
N GLY A 443 9.48 14.12 5.69
CA GLY A 443 9.66 12.99 4.78
C GLY A 443 10.42 11.80 5.39
N ALA A 444 10.85 11.90 6.66
CA ALA A 444 11.62 10.88 7.33
C ALA A 444 10.72 9.82 8.02
N CYS A 445 11.26 8.61 8.25
CA CYS A 445 10.52 7.51 8.87
C CYS A 445 10.57 7.56 10.40
N ARG A 446 9.43 7.41 11.04
CA ARG A 446 9.31 7.26 12.49
C ARG A 446 9.33 5.78 12.87
N ARG A 447 10.20 5.41 13.81
CA ARG A 447 10.25 4.04 14.34
C ARG A 447 9.03 3.78 15.25
N GLY A 448 8.51 2.56 15.29
CA GLY A 448 7.43 2.17 16.22
C GLY A 448 7.89 1.72 17.62
N ASN A 449 6.93 1.56 18.53
CA ASN A 449 7.01 0.86 19.82
C ASN A 449 7.75 1.58 20.96
N ALA A 450 7.72 2.91 21.01
CA ALA A 450 8.35 3.66 22.11
C ALA A 450 7.57 3.53 23.44
N TRP A 451 6.24 3.51 23.37
CA TRP A 451 5.37 3.77 24.53
C TRP A 451 4.12 2.88 24.60
N ARG A 452 4.05 1.80 23.80
CA ARG A 452 2.85 0.96 23.71
C ARG A 452 2.43 0.44 25.08
N GLY A 453 1.15 0.63 25.42
CA GLY A 453 0.55 0.19 26.68
C GLY A 453 0.86 1.06 27.90
N LYS A 454 1.57 2.19 27.73
CA LYS A 454 1.72 3.20 28.79
C LYS A 454 0.54 4.17 28.79
N PRO A 455 0.08 4.64 29.97
CA PRO A 455 -0.96 5.68 30.05
C PRO A 455 -0.60 6.91 29.21
N GLY A 456 -1.58 7.51 28.52
CA GLY A 456 -1.39 8.70 27.68
C GLY A 456 -0.86 8.45 26.27
N HIS A 457 -0.66 7.18 25.88
CA HIS A 457 -0.14 6.81 24.54
C HIS A 457 -1.12 5.93 23.75
N GLY A 458 -2.41 6.03 24.05
CA GLY A 458 -3.50 5.37 23.33
C GLY A 458 -3.72 3.89 23.66
N PRO A 459 -4.71 3.28 23.00
CA PRO A 459 -5.04 1.88 23.21
C PRO A 459 -3.91 0.97 22.76
N GLY A 460 -3.84 -0.22 23.37
CA GLY A 460 -2.88 -1.26 22.98
C GLY A 460 -3.01 -1.73 21.53
N THR A 461 -4.04 -1.30 20.80
CA THR A 461 -4.30 -1.50 19.36
C THR A 461 -3.63 -0.46 18.46
N PHE A 462 -3.08 0.62 19.03
CA PHE A 462 -2.27 1.60 18.32
C PHE A 462 -0.79 1.41 18.67
N ASN A 463 0.12 1.64 17.71
CA ASN A 463 1.56 1.52 17.93
C ASN A 463 2.24 2.91 17.93
N PRO A 464 2.37 3.62 19.05
CA PRO A 464 3.00 4.95 19.06
C PRO A 464 4.39 4.96 18.42
N ARG A 465 4.67 5.98 17.60
CA ARG A 465 5.95 6.15 16.91
C ARG A 465 6.84 7.16 17.63
N PHE A 466 8.17 7.00 17.51
CA PHE A 466 9.15 7.95 18.04
C PHE A 466 9.05 9.30 17.33
N ASP A 467 9.38 10.38 18.05
CA ASP A 467 9.45 11.73 17.48
C ASP A 467 10.67 11.91 16.57
N ASN A 468 11.74 11.14 16.80
CA ASN A 468 12.94 11.16 15.99
C ASN A 468 12.95 10.05 14.92
N THR A 469 13.76 10.25 13.89
CA THR A 469 13.97 9.29 12.81
C THR A 469 15.34 8.62 12.94
N PRO A 470 15.42 7.37 13.45
CA PRO A 470 16.66 6.62 13.37
C PRO A 470 17.01 6.39 11.89
N ILE A 471 18.18 6.86 11.44
CA ILE A 471 18.60 6.78 10.02
C ILE A 471 18.46 5.38 9.40
N TYR A 472 18.57 4.33 10.20
CA TYR A 472 18.55 2.94 9.72
C TYR A 472 17.15 2.35 9.46
N VAL A 473 16.07 2.97 9.96
CA VAL A 473 14.68 2.49 9.70
C VAL A 473 14.11 3.06 8.41
N HIS A 474 14.68 4.16 7.91
CA HIS A 474 14.22 4.84 6.72
C HIS A 474 14.60 4.06 5.45
N LYS A 475 13.78 3.05 5.10
CA LYS A 475 13.93 2.14 3.96
C LYS A 475 12.56 1.72 3.42
N GLY A 476 12.53 1.26 2.18
CA GLY A 476 11.33 0.87 1.45
C GLY A 476 10.53 2.03 0.90
N TRP A 477 11.06 3.25 0.94
CA TRP A 477 10.34 4.44 0.50
C TRP A 477 10.15 4.49 -1.02
N SER A 478 10.92 3.70 -1.79
CA SER A 478 10.68 3.50 -3.24
C SER A 478 9.31 2.87 -3.54
N ASN A 479 8.70 2.14 -2.58
CA ASN A 479 7.37 1.56 -2.73
C ASN A 479 6.25 2.60 -2.85
N PHE A 480 6.49 3.83 -2.39
CA PHE A 480 5.54 4.93 -2.63
C PHE A 480 5.43 5.29 -4.10
N TRP A 481 6.49 5.12 -4.88
CA TRP A 481 6.42 5.32 -6.32
C TRP A 481 5.52 4.28 -6.99
N LEU A 482 5.64 3.01 -6.58
CA LEU A 482 4.76 1.94 -7.05
C LEU A 482 3.30 2.21 -6.66
N MET A 483 3.06 2.64 -5.42
CA MET A 483 1.73 3.05 -4.96
C MET A 483 1.18 4.23 -5.79
N TYR A 484 2.00 5.21 -6.15
CA TYR A 484 1.61 6.30 -7.05
C TYR A 484 1.24 5.78 -8.43
N GLU A 485 2.06 4.91 -9.02
CA GLU A 485 1.80 4.32 -10.34
C GLU A 485 0.50 3.48 -10.34
N GLU A 486 0.23 2.73 -9.27
CA GLU A 486 -0.96 1.87 -9.16
C GLU A 486 -2.26 2.65 -8.86
N THR A 487 -2.18 3.79 -8.15
CA THR A 487 -3.39 4.54 -7.70
C THR A 487 -3.61 5.86 -8.42
N GLY A 488 -2.56 6.45 -8.98
CA GLY A 488 -2.53 7.81 -9.51
C GLY A 488 -2.57 8.92 -8.45
N ASP A 489 -2.44 8.61 -7.15
CA ASP A 489 -2.44 9.60 -6.06
C ASP A 489 -1.09 10.32 -5.95
N PRO A 490 -1.02 11.64 -6.24
CA PRO A 490 0.25 12.37 -6.19
C PRO A 490 0.86 12.48 -4.79
N ARG A 491 0.13 12.18 -3.70
CA ARG A 491 0.72 12.11 -2.34
C ARG A 491 1.84 11.09 -2.24
N TYR A 492 1.70 9.95 -2.91
CA TYR A 492 2.72 8.91 -2.83
C TYR A 492 3.93 9.24 -3.71
N ARG A 493 3.75 9.96 -4.82
CA ARG A 493 4.89 10.55 -5.53
C ARG A 493 5.67 11.51 -4.63
N HIS A 494 4.96 12.46 -4.02
CA HIS A 494 5.57 13.41 -3.07
C HIS A 494 6.27 12.69 -1.92
N ALA A 495 5.71 11.59 -1.43
CA ALA A 495 6.33 10.81 -0.36
C ALA A 495 7.60 10.07 -0.79
N ALA A 496 7.62 9.49 -1.98
CA ALA A 496 8.81 8.90 -2.55
C ALA A 496 9.93 9.94 -2.71
N GLU A 497 9.60 11.11 -3.27
CA GLU A 497 10.54 12.21 -3.52
C GLU A 497 11.06 12.80 -2.19
N ALA A 498 10.19 13.14 -1.24
CA ALA A 498 10.59 13.71 0.05
C ALA A 498 11.47 12.74 0.86
N ALA A 499 11.15 11.45 0.85
CA ALA A 499 11.98 10.43 1.49
C ALA A 499 13.35 10.29 0.81
N ALA A 500 13.38 10.30 -0.54
CA ALA A 500 14.62 10.26 -1.30
C ALA A 500 15.55 11.44 -0.97
N GLU A 501 15.00 12.65 -0.96
CA GLU A 501 15.77 13.86 -0.63
C GLU A 501 16.30 13.82 0.81
N TRP A 502 15.48 13.36 1.76
CA TRP A 502 15.93 13.17 3.13
C TRP A 502 17.07 12.13 3.21
N SER A 503 16.94 11.01 2.49
CA SER A 503 17.97 9.96 2.40
C SER A 503 19.30 10.51 1.90
N ILE A 504 19.29 11.26 0.79
CA ILE A 504 20.47 11.87 0.17
C ILE A 504 21.22 12.74 1.17
N GLN A 505 20.49 13.54 1.95
CA GLN A 505 21.08 14.50 2.87
C GLN A 505 21.53 13.89 4.21
N ARG A 506 20.88 12.82 4.68
CA ARG A 506 20.99 12.38 6.08
C ARG A 506 21.51 10.95 6.27
N GLN A 507 21.35 10.06 5.29
CA GLN A 507 21.76 8.67 5.45
C GLN A 507 23.21 8.45 5.03
N ASN A 508 23.93 7.66 5.83
CA ASN A 508 25.31 7.26 5.59
C ASN A 508 25.48 5.82 6.10
N ALA A 509 26.02 4.92 5.27
CA ALA A 509 26.20 3.51 5.62
C ALA A 509 27.47 3.23 6.45
N GLY A 510 28.35 4.21 6.60
CA GLY A 510 29.60 4.15 7.37
C GLY A 510 29.50 4.67 8.81
N LEU A 511 28.39 5.32 9.18
CA LEU A 511 28.22 5.96 10.48
C LEU A 511 27.28 5.16 11.38
N SER A 512 27.80 4.64 12.50
CA SER A 512 27.10 4.07 13.66
C SER A 512 26.23 2.81 13.41
N TYR A 513 25.61 2.64 12.24
CA TYR A 513 24.73 1.52 11.88
C TYR A 513 24.88 1.13 10.41
N THR A 514 25.67 0.10 10.14
CA THR A 514 25.99 -0.38 8.79
C THR A 514 24.79 -0.94 8.02
N ARG A 515 23.74 -1.37 8.73
CA ARG A 515 22.47 -1.81 8.10
C ARG A 515 21.84 -0.76 7.19
N THR A 516 22.23 0.51 7.30
CA THR A 516 21.79 1.58 6.39
C THR A 516 22.15 1.27 4.93
N ILE A 517 23.13 0.40 4.67
CA ILE A 517 23.47 -0.08 3.31
C ILE A 517 22.27 -0.66 2.54
N GLY A 518 21.26 -1.18 3.24
CA GLY A 518 20.02 -1.67 2.60
C GLY A 518 19.25 -0.60 1.81
N VAL A 519 19.49 0.69 2.06
CA VAL A 519 18.88 1.82 1.33
C VAL A 519 19.30 1.86 -0.14
N VAL A 520 20.44 1.24 -0.49
CA VAL A 520 20.90 1.14 -1.89
C VAL A 520 19.80 0.57 -2.79
N ALA A 521 18.98 -0.37 -2.29
CA ALA A 521 17.86 -0.91 -3.05
C ALA A 521 16.84 0.19 -3.40
N ASP A 522 16.42 1.02 -2.45
CA ASP A 522 15.47 2.11 -2.70
C ASP A 522 16.03 3.14 -3.68
N ALA A 523 17.30 3.52 -3.53
CA ALA A 523 17.96 4.50 -4.37
C ALA A 523 18.09 3.99 -5.82
N VAL A 524 18.50 2.74 -6.02
CA VAL A 524 18.55 2.12 -7.35
C VAL A 524 17.14 1.99 -7.94
N LYS A 525 16.15 1.54 -7.17
CA LYS A 525 14.76 1.43 -7.66
C LYS A 525 14.21 2.78 -8.09
N MET A 526 14.48 3.84 -7.34
CA MET A 526 14.04 5.18 -7.71
C MET A 526 14.74 5.70 -8.98
N TYR A 527 16.02 5.39 -9.18
CA TYR A 527 16.66 5.62 -10.47
C TYR A 527 15.96 4.84 -11.60
N GLU A 528 15.68 3.54 -11.42
CA GLU A 528 14.97 2.71 -12.40
C GLU A 528 13.57 3.24 -12.73
N TYR A 529 12.89 3.87 -11.76
CA TYR A 529 11.54 4.39 -11.92
C TYR A 529 11.47 5.80 -12.53
N THR A 530 12.47 6.64 -12.26
CA THR A 530 12.45 8.09 -12.60
C THR A 530 13.43 8.45 -13.70
N GLY A 531 14.52 7.69 -13.85
CA GLY A 531 15.68 8.07 -14.67
C GLY A 531 16.56 9.16 -14.07
N GLU A 532 16.28 9.65 -12.86
CA GLU A 532 17.06 10.75 -12.26
C GLU A 532 18.38 10.26 -11.66
N HIS A 533 19.51 10.63 -12.28
CA HIS A 533 20.84 10.17 -11.90
C HIS A 533 21.23 10.42 -10.44
N LYS A 534 20.70 11.48 -9.80
CA LYS A 534 20.94 11.77 -8.38
C LYS A 534 20.64 10.57 -7.46
N HIS A 535 19.69 9.71 -7.85
CA HIS A 535 19.35 8.52 -7.07
C HIS A 535 20.40 7.42 -7.21
N LEU A 536 20.95 7.22 -8.43
CA LEU A 536 22.05 6.28 -8.64
C LEU A 536 23.35 6.77 -7.97
N GLU A 537 23.64 8.07 -8.06
CA GLU A 537 24.75 8.72 -7.35
C GLU A 537 24.62 8.54 -5.83
N ASN A 538 23.40 8.66 -5.29
CA ASN A 538 23.15 8.37 -3.88
C ASN A 538 23.43 6.90 -3.51
N ALA A 539 23.05 5.95 -4.37
CA ALA A 539 23.34 4.54 -4.17
C ALA A 539 24.86 4.28 -4.16
N GLN A 540 25.60 4.88 -5.09
CA GLN A 540 27.07 4.81 -5.15
C GLN A 540 27.71 5.43 -3.91
N ARG A 541 27.29 6.64 -3.51
CA ARG A 541 27.74 7.32 -2.28
C ARG A 541 27.54 6.47 -1.03
N LEU A 542 26.39 5.80 -0.90
CA LEU A 542 26.10 4.89 0.21
C LEU A 542 27.01 3.66 0.19
N TYR A 543 27.32 3.12 -0.99
CA TYR A 543 28.28 2.02 -1.13
C TYR A 543 29.71 2.45 -0.80
N GLU A 544 30.17 3.58 -1.32
CA GLU A 544 31.48 4.17 -1.01
C GLU A 544 31.65 4.42 0.48
N SER A 545 30.64 4.96 1.16
CA SER A 545 30.71 5.20 2.60
C SER A 545 30.65 3.92 3.44
N PHE A 546 30.17 2.82 2.87
CA PHE A 546 30.14 1.51 3.49
C PHE A 546 31.47 0.77 3.37
N GLN A 547 32.22 0.95 2.28
CA GLN A 547 33.48 0.24 2.02
C GLN A 547 34.50 0.29 3.17
N PRO A 548 34.73 1.42 3.86
CA PRO A 548 35.67 1.51 4.98
C PRO A 548 35.27 0.69 6.22
N THR A 549 34.00 0.26 6.32
CA THR A 549 33.51 -0.54 7.45
C THR A 549 33.76 -2.04 7.28
N GLN A 550 34.24 -2.45 6.11
CA GLN A 550 34.50 -3.84 5.78
C GLN A 550 35.91 -4.25 6.21
N GLY A 551 36.06 -5.49 6.68
CA GLY A 551 37.35 -6.13 6.91
C GLY A 551 38.03 -6.56 5.61
N GLU A 552 39.21 -7.17 5.72
CA GLU A 552 39.94 -7.76 4.59
C GLU A 552 39.15 -8.89 3.90
N ASP A 553 38.30 -9.57 4.66
CA ASP A 553 37.37 -10.62 4.19
C ASP A 553 36.07 -10.05 3.59
N LEU A 554 35.97 -8.72 3.47
CA LEU A 554 34.80 -7.96 3.01
C LEU A 554 33.55 -8.08 3.90
N LEU A 555 33.66 -8.75 5.06
CA LEU A 555 32.61 -8.81 6.07
C LEU A 555 32.58 -7.54 6.91
N PHE A 556 31.50 -7.34 7.66
CA PHE A 556 31.30 -6.15 8.47
C PHE A 556 30.42 -6.45 9.69
N THR A 557 30.49 -5.57 10.70
CA THR A 557 29.67 -5.65 11.92
C THR A 557 28.59 -4.56 11.93
N GLU A 558 27.60 -4.69 12.81
CA GLU A 558 26.53 -3.67 12.96
C GLU A 558 27.07 -2.25 13.20
N SER A 559 28.13 -2.14 13.98
CA SER A 559 28.75 -0.86 14.34
C SER A 559 29.74 -0.33 13.29
N GLY A 560 30.12 -1.15 12.31
CA GLY A 560 31.19 -0.86 11.35
C GLY A 560 32.60 -0.99 11.93
N LYS A 561 32.75 -1.42 13.18
CA LYS A 561 34.05 -1.73 13.80
C LYS A 561 34.51 -3.14 13.41
N PRO A 562 35.83 -3.42 13.41
CA PRO A 562 36.35 -4.76 13.18
C PRO A 562 35.75 -5.80 14.14
N ALA A 563 35.47 -6.99 13.62
CA ALA A 563 34.97 -8.09 14.44
C ALA A 563 36.06 -8.64 15.37
N VAL A 564 35.71 -8.94 16.62
CA VAL A 564 36.66 -9.44 17.64
C VAL A 564 36.19 -10.72 18.35
N GLY A 565 35.09 -11.34 17.91
CA GLY A 565 34.46 -12.46 18.61
C GLY A 565 33.65 -13.43 17.75
N ASN A 566 33.95 -13.56 16.45
CA ASN A 566 33.18 -14.41 15.54
C ASN A 566 33.26 -15.92 15.85
N ASP A 567 34.23 -16.33 16.67
CA ASP A 567 34.41 -17.73 17.10
C ASP A 567 33.70 -18.06 18.42
N LEU A 568 33.02 -17.08 19.03
CA LEU A 568 32.38 -17.23 20.33
C LEU A 568 30.89 -17.59 20.22
N TYR A 569 30.39 -18.34 21.20
CA TYR A 569 28.96 -18.45 21.41
C TYR A 569 28.42 -17.13 21.95
N ILE A 570 27.51 -16.48 21.21
CA ILE A 570 26.93 -15.19 21.60
C ILE A 570 25.41 -15.26 21.52
N GLY A 571 24.76 -15.40 22.68
CA GLY A 571 23.30 -15.46 22.81
C GLY A 571 22.60 -14.12 23.01
N ILE A 572 23.34 -13.01 23.17
CA ILE A 572 22.78 -11.70 23.54
C ILE A 572 23.12 -10.66 22.47
N ASP A 573 22.09 -10.12 21.82
CA ASP A 573 22.24 -9.16 20.71
C ASP A 573 22.94 -7.86 21.11
N ALA A 574 22.64 -7.39 22.33
CA ALA A 574 23.22 -6.19 22.89
C ALA A 574 24.75 -6.27 23.08
N LEU A 575 25.31 -7.50 23.18
CA LEU A 575 26.76 -7.66 23.27
C LEU A 575 27.47 -7.14 22.02
N GLY A 576 26.82 -7.21 20.85
CA GLY A 576 27.38 -6.75 19.57
C GLY A 576 27.71 -5.25 19.52
N TYR A 577 27.12 -4.44 20.40
CA TYR A 577 27.46 -3.02 20.51
C TYR A 577 28.79 -2.77 21.24
N LYS A 578 29.15 -3.66 22.18
CA LYS A 578 30.39 -3.58 22.96
C LYS A 578 31.52 -4.41 22.35
N THR A 579 31.17 -5.61 21.89
CA THR A 579 32.06 -6.61 21.30
C THR A 579 31.58 -6.88 19.88
N PRO A 580 32.10 -6.16 18.86
CA PRO A 580 31.60 -6.29 17.50
C PRO A 580 31.82 -7.71 16.93
N PHE A 581 30.79 -8.23 16.25
CA PHE A 581 30.81 -9.49 15.52
C PHE A 581 29.89 -9.42 14.30
N VAL A 582 30.08 -10.32 13.34
CA VAL A 582 29.28 -10.38 12.12
C VAL A 582 27.93 -11.04 12.42
N LYS A 583 26.83 -10.36 12.08
CA LYS A 583 25.47 -10.83 12.36
C LYS A 583 24.75 -11.18 11.05
N PRO A 584 24.15 -12.38 10.90
CA PRO A 584 23.38 -12.73 9.70
C PRO A 584 22.28 -11.71 9.37
N TYR A 585 21.55 -11.25 10.39
CA TYR A 585 20.48 -10.26 10.19
C TYR A 585 20.98 -8.86 9.77
N ILE A 586 22.26 -8.55 9.97
CA ILE A 586 22.86 -7.29 9.53
C ILE A 586 23.42 -7.43 8.12
N VAL A 587 24.10 -8.55 7.85
CA VAL A 587 24.65 -8.88 6.53
C VAL A 587 23.55 -8.90 5.47
N GLN A 588 22.37 -9.41 5.81
CA GLN A 588 21.24 -9.55 4.88
C GLN A 588 20.88 -8.21 4.17
N TYR A 589 20.99 -7.06 4.85
CA TYR A 589 20.64 -5.77 4.23
C TYR A 589 21.55 -5.45 3.04
N ALA A 590 22.82 -5.84 3.10
CA ALA A 590 23.74 -5.68 1.98
C ALA A 590 23.48 -6.73 0.90
N THR A 591 23.22 -7.99 1.28
CA THR A 591 22.93 -9.06 0.30
C THR A 591 21.65 -8.78 -0.50
N ASN A 592 20.68 -8.09 0.10
CA ASN A 592 19.42 -7.72 -0.53
C ASN A 592 19.47 -6.43 -1.33
N ALA A 593 20.54 -5.64 -1.25
CA ALA A 593 20.60 -4.32 -1.86
C ALA A 593 21.71 -4.17 -2.91
N LEU A 594 22.93 -4.65 -2.61
CA LEU A 594 24.09 -4.48 -3.49
C LEU A 594 23.95 -5.12 -4.87
N PRO A 595 23.28 -6.28 -5.04
CA PRO A 595 23.04 -6.84 -6.38
C PRO A 595 22.27 -5.91 -7.32
N TYR A 596 21.40 -5.04 -6.79
CA TYR A 596 20.71 -4.02 -7.60
C TYR A 596 21.69 -2.97 -8.14
N LEU A 597 22.62 -2.50 -7.31
CA LEU A 597 23.63 -1.51 -7.73
C LEU A 597 24.59 -2.08 -8.78
N LEU A 598 24.98 -3.36 -8.66
CA LEU A 598 25.91 -3.99 -9.60
C LEU A 598 25.38 -3.97 -11.04
N ARG A 599 24.06 -4.04 -11.25
CA ARG A 599 23.45 -3.96 -12.59
C ARG A 599 23.76 -2.66 -13.32
N HIS A 600 23.97 -1.59 -12.56
CA HIS A 600 24.28 -0.24 -13.08
C HIS A 600 25.78 0.10 -12.95
N THR A 601 26.57 -0.79 -12.37
CA THR A 601 28.03 -0.65 -12.18
C THR A 601 28.75 -2.00 -12.44
N PRO A 602 28.53 -2.64 -13.62
CA PRO A 602 28.97 -4.02 -13.84
C PRO A 602 30.50 -4.22 -13.77
N GLU A 603 31.26 -3.16 -14.02
CA GLU A 603 32.73 -3.15 -13.98
C GLU A 603 33.30 -3.01 -12.56
N ASP A 604 32.47 -2.84 -11.52
CA ASP A 604 32.93 -2.72 -10.14
C ASP A 604 33.26 -4.12 -9.54
N ASP A 605 34.50 -4.53 -9.70
CA ASP A 605 35.04 -5.78 -9.16
C ASP A 605 34.99 -5.86 -7.63
N ARG A 606 35.09 -4.73 -6.92
CA ARG A 606 35.00 -4.73 -5.45
C ARG A 606 33.56 -4.97 -5.01
N LEU A 607 32.58 -4.37 -5.68
CA LEU A 607 31.16 -4.59 -5.45
C LEU A 607 30.79 -6.05 -5.71
N ARG A 608 31.22 -6.60 -6.85
CA ARG A 608 31.02 -8.02 -7.17
C ARG A 608 31.61 -8.94 -6.11
N ARG A 609 32.88 -8.74 -5.73
CA ARG A 609 33.53 -9.53 -4.66
C ARG A 609 32.83 -9.37 -3.31
N THR A 610 32.34 -8.17 -2.99
CA THR A 610 31.56 -7.92 -1.77
C THR A 610 30.29 -8.77 -1.76
N ILE A 611 29.50 -8.74 -2.84
CA ILE A 611 28.26 -9.51 -2.94
C ILE A 611 28.53 -11.00 -2.73
N LEU A 612 29.56 -11.55 -3.38
CA LEU A 612 29.90 -12.96 -3.27
C LEU A 612 30.43 -13.32 -1.87
N ALA A 613 31.33 -12.53 -1.29
CA ALA A 613 31.90 -12.79 0.03
C ALA A 613 30.82 -12.84 1.13
N LEU A 614 29.87 -11.89 1.09
CA LEU A 614 28.76 -11.86 2.04
C LEU A 614 27.84 -13.09 1.90
N ASN A 615 27.51 -13.49 0.68
CA ASN A 615 26.61 -14.62 0.44
C ASN A 615 27.29 -15.98 0.61
N ASP A 616 28.58 -16.10 0.30
CA ASP A 616 29.41 -17.26 0.62
C ASP A 616 29.47 -17.47 2.14
N TRP A 617 29.63 -16.38 2.90
CA TRP A 617 29.57 -16.42 4.36
C TRP A 617 28.17 -16.83 4.84
N MET A 618 27.10 -16.21 4.34
CA MET A 618 25.72 -16.57 4.71
C MET A 618 25.42 -18.06 4.45
N ALA A 619 25.82 -18.59 3.29
CA ALA A 619 25.64 -20.01 2.96
C ALA A 619 26.46 -20.93 3.89
N ARG A 620 27.69 -20.54 4.22
CA ARG A 620 28.59 -21.31 5.10
C ARG A 620 28.10 -21.36 6.55
N VAL A 621 27.57 -20.25 7.07
CA VAL A 621 27.18 -20.12 8.48
C VAL A 621 25.71 -20.49 8.75
N GLN A 622 25.04 -21.05 7.74
CA GLN A 622 23.71 -21.61 7.87
C GLN A 622 23.74 -22.85 8.78
N GLN A 623 22.72 -23.01 9.62
CA GLN A 623 22.59 -24.18 10.50
C GLN A 623 22.24 -25.44 9.70
N PRO A 624 22.60 -26.66 10.16
CA PRO A 624 22.32 -27.91 9.43
C PRO A 624 20.84 -28.15 9.12
N GLY A 625 19.93 -27.74 10.00
CA GLY A 625 18.47 -27.79 9.81
C GLY A 625 17.90 -26.65 8.94
N GLY A 626 18.76 -25.89 8.28
CA GLY A 626 18.40 -24.62 7.63
C GLY A 626 18.31 -23.46 8.62
N GLY A 627 18.16 -22.25 8.08
CA GLY A 627 18.04 -21.03 8.86
C GLY A 627 19.37 -20.55 9.45
N TRP A 628 19.30 -19.43 10.18
CA TRP A 628 20.47 -18.78 10.80
C TRP A 628 20.22 -18.51 12.27
N GLY A 629 21.28 -18.58 13.07
CA GLY A 629 21.24 -18.18 14.48
C GLY A 629 21.01 -16.68 14.64
N TYR A 630 20.36 -16.28 15.73
CA TYR A 630 20.25 -14.88 16.16
C TYR A 630 20.77 -14.74 17.59
N PRO A 631 21.61 -13.73 17.88
CA PRO A 631 22.14 -12.70 16.96
C PRO A 631 23.37 -13.16 16.14
N HIS A 632 23.95 -14.31 16.49
CA HIS A 632 25.25 -14.79 15.99
C HIS A 632 25.10 -16.15 15.31
N PRO A 633 25.94 -16.51 14.33
CA PRO A 633 25.87 -17.83 13.69
C PRO A 633 25.97 -19.01 14.65
N ALA A 634 26.80 -18.92 15.69
CA ALA A 634 26.97 -19.97 16.68
C ALA A 634 25.85 -20.02 17.73
N ALA A 635 24.90 -19.07 17.71
CA ALA A 635 23.79 -19.06 18.65
C ALA A 635 22.81 -20.21 18.37
N ALA A 636 22.30 -20.85 19.42
CA ALA A 636 21.29 -21.90 19.30
C ALA A 636 19.93 -21.33 18.86
N GLY A 637 19.17 -22.12 18.10
CA GLY A 637 17.83 -21.76 17.62
C GLY A 637 17.86 -21.17 16.21
N PRO A 638 17.75 -22.00 15.15
CA PRO A 638 17.68 -21.48 13.79
C PRO A 638 16.40 -20.67 13.60
N ARG A 639 16.53 -19.52 12.93
CA ARG A 639 15.39 -18.79 12.37
C ARG A 639 15.35 -19.04 10.87
N TRP A 640 14.25 -19.61 10.38
CA TRP A 640 13.99 -19.72 8.95
C TRP A 640 13.50 -18.37 8.44
N ASN A 641 14.39 -17.65 7.77
CA ASN A 641 14.12 -16.31 7.27
C ASN A 641 14.13 -16.33 5.73
N LEU A 642 12.98 -16.01 5.13
CA LEU A 642 12.79 -15.98 3.68
C LEU A 642 13.49 -14.79 3.02
N GLU A 643 13.61 -13.66 3.72
CA GLU A 643 14.34 -12.48 3.22
C GLU A 643 15.83 -12.79 3.02
N TYR A 644 16.44 -13.64 3.85
CA TYR A 644 17.85 -14.01 3.66
C TYR A 644 18.02 -14.93 2.46
N THR A 645 17.00 -15.75 2.17
CA THR A 645 16.95 -16.59 0.97
C THR A 645 16.88 -15.72 -0.29
N HIS A 646 16.16 -14.60 -0.25
CA HIS A 646 16.11 -13.64 -1.35
C HIS A 646 17.51 -13.13 -1.73
N GLY A 647 18.31 -12.67 -0.76
CA GLY A 647 19.67 -12.16 -1.01
C GLY A 647 20.61 -13.21 -1.60
N ILE A 648 20.52 -14.45 -1.12
CA ILE A 648 21.28 -15.58 -1.68
C ILE A 648 20.90 -15.86 -3.14
N LEU A 649 19.60 -15.78 -3.47
CA LEU A 649 19.12 -15.96 -4.84
C LEU A 649 19.50 -14.79 -5.75
N LEU A 650 19.53 -13.55 -5.24
CA LEU A 650 20.08 -12.41 -5.97
C LEU A 650 21.56 -12.61 -6.30
N ALA A 651 22.35 -13.11 -5.34
CA ALA A 651 23.76 -13.43 -5.56
C ALA A 651 23.96 -14.59 -6.55
N HIS A 652 23.06 -15.57 -6.58
CA HIS A 652 23.06 -16.62 -7.60
C HIS A 652 22.88 -16.05 -9.01
N GLY A 653 22.11 -14.96 -9.16
CA GLY A 653 22.02 -14.21 -10.41
C GLY A 653 23.31 -13.47 -10.81
N VAL A 654 24.20 -13.18 -9.86
CA VAL A 654 25.52 -12.58 -10.10
C VAL A 654 26.56 -13.65 -10.43
N GLU A 655 26.53 -14.76 -9.70
CA GLU A 655 27.37 -15.93 -9.94
C GLU A 655 26.61 -17.22 -9.61
N PRO A 656 26.29 -18.06 -10.61
CA PRO A 656 25.57 -19.30 -10.38
C PRO A 656 26.39 -20.31 -9.58
N LYS A 657 26.21 -20.32 -8.26
CA LYS A 657 26.80 -21.32 -7.34
C LYS A 657 25.76 -22.32 -6.87
N LYS A 658 26.13 -23.61 -6.84
CA LYS A 658 25.26 -24.69 -6.34
C LYS A 658 24.98 -24.52 -4.84
N GLU A 659 25.97 -24.05 -4.10
CA GLU A 659 25.94 -23.81 -2.67
C GLU A 659 24.83 -22.83 -2.28
N TYR A 660 24.53 -21.84 -3.14
CA TYR A 660 23.45 -20.88 -2.94
C TYR A 660 22.08 -21.52 -3.09
N LEU A 661 21.89 -22.35 -4.13
CA LEU A 661 20.65 -23.11 -4.31
C LEU A 661 20.44 -24.12 -3.19
N ASP A 662 21.51 -24.79 -2.75
CA ASP A 662 21.46 -25.72 -1.62
C ASP A 662 21.10 -24.98 -0.31
N ALA A 663 21.65 -23.78 -0.08
CA ALA A 663 21.30 -22.96 1.09
C ALA A 663 19.84 -22.49 1.07
N ALA A 664 19.33 -22.05 -0.09
CA ALA A 664 17.92 -21.71 -0.26
C ALA A 664 17.02 -22.94 -0.03
N ALA A 665 17.38 -24.09 -0.61
CA ALA A 665 16.62 -25.32 -0.47
C ALA A 665 16.57 -25.84 0.97
N ARG A 666 17.65 -25.67 1.76
CA ARG A 666 17.68 -26.03 3.19
C ARG A 666 16.70 -25.23 4.04
N ILE A 667 16.16 -24.12 3.54
CA ILE A 667 15.09 -23.35 4.22
C ILE A 667 13.72 -23.67 3.67
N LEU A 668 13.58 -23.64 2.34
CA LEU A 668 12.28 -23.80 1.70
C LEU A 668 11.71 -25.22 1.89
N ARG A 669 12.56 -26.25 1.92
CA ARG A 669 12.11 -27.65 2.10
C ARG A 669 11.45 -27.87 3.47
N PRO A 670 12.08 -27.55 4.62
CA PRO A 670 11.42 -27.68 5.92
C PRO A 670 10.11 -26.89 6.01
N ILE A 671 10.05 -25.67 5.47
CA ILE A 671 8.83 -24.85 5.48
C ILE A 671 7.69 -25.55 4.73
N ALA A 672 7.97 -26.06 3.52
CA ALA A 672 6.98 -26.77 2.73
C ALA A 672 6.55 -28.09 3.39
N GLN A 673 7.49 -28.86 3.94
CA GLN A 673 7.23 -30.13 4.64
C GLN A 673 6.38 -29.93 5.90
N LEU A 674 6.66 -28.89 6.70
CA LEU A 674 5.85 -28.58 7.88
C LEU A 674 4.46 -28.10 7.49
N CYS A 675 4.35 -27.32 6.41
CA CYS A 675 3.06 -26.90 5.88
C CYS A 675 2.20 -28.10 5.42
N GLU A 676 2.83 -29.10 4.80
CA GLU A 676 2.17 -30.35 4.42
C GLU A 676 1.74 -31.16 5.65
N LEU A 677 2.63 -31.32 6.64
CA LEU A 677 2.39 -32.14 7.83
C LEU A 677 1.37 -31.52 8.80
N HIS A 678 1.44 -30.22 9.04
CA HIS A 678 0.67 -29.54 10.08
C HIS A 678 -0.43 -28.64 9.53
N GLY A 679 -0.54 -28.53 8.21
CA GLY A 679 -1.53 -27.66 7.60
C GLY A 679 -1.20 -26.17 7.73
N TRP A 680 -0.03 -25.76 8.23
CA TRP A 680 0.42 -24.36 8.25
C TRP A 680 1.95 -24.27 8.11
N PRO A 681 2.49 -23.22 7.47
CA PRO A 681 3.90 -22.87 7.62
C PRO A 681 4.26 -22.76 9.11
N ALA A 682 5.53 -22.99 9.45
CA ALA A 682 6.01 -22.88 10.82
C ALA A 682 5.56 -21.55 11.46
N SER A 683 5.08 -21.61 12.71
CA SER A 683 4.62 -20.43 13.45
C SER A 683 5.78 -19.46 13.75
N GLY A 684 5.45 -18.19 13.97
CA GLY A 684 6.47 -17.15 14.10
C GLY A 684 6.99 -16.69 12.75
N LEU A 685 6.07 -16.51 11.78
CA LEU A 685 6.37 -15.73 10.59
C LEU A 685 6.71 -14.32 11.07
N ASP A 686 8.01 -14.04 11.11
CA ASP A 686 8.54 -12.69 11.16
C ASP A 686 8.32 -12.15 9.73
N PRO A 687 7.51 -11.11 9.49
CA PRO A 687 7.32 -10.55 8.14
C PRO A 687 8.55 -9.80 7.61
N TRP A 688 9.70 -10.01 8.25
CA TRP A 688 10.99 -9.40 7.98
C TRP A 688 11.84 -10.41 7.23
#